data_AF-A0A1B5KR70-F1
#
_entry.id   AF-A0A1B5KR70-F1
#
_cell.length_a   1.000
_cell.length_b   1.000
_cell.length_c   1.000
_cell.angle_alpha   90.00
_cell.angle_beta   90.00
_cell.angle_gamma   90.00
#
_symmetry.space_group_name_H-M   'P 1'
#
loop_
_entity.id
_entity.type
_entity.pdbx_description
1 polymer ?
#
loop_
_entity_poly.entity_id
_entity_poly.type
_entity_poly.pdbx_seq_one_letter_code
_entity_poly.pdbx_strand_id
1 'polypeptide(L)'
;MAEAAEGAIPGVVPPGSPTDATTAESAGNKFQHAILAWRTYQNFIDLLTNHSKSVNSAFLRAYTSLSEAPDPYPLLEASVDSMLVAEETVPQLGEENKNLQQNVSMLTSQLEEAESMLQSEQVARKEVEDAFETRVKEAESSWSAVMDEKKDNWEAKERSLMEKLENQERLLNEMRASYEVNQRLGKTGENQDGHGSKASSAELDMLHSDIERTSSRLAEVEARNERLRLELAQAKSTVSSQPEKSLEDDPGYMRVRAENSSLIRKLNASRMEKESMKRDMDSRLRGMKRETVHLQEEKEALKAKVQKWNDYEDIRQELEVLKSIEFSTGDDDDTRERTDAGKDGGDSLEKLLLSRNKKLGDELTILRVSHQDLQQRLEEMQEEFSKTNAELEKSRVLNQQLEEDLENIHAEGANAFPSGASISGTYVSRAPQTTRKGGRLSPTSSIISGLDGRGGSGEREPVGGGSGILPMVTAQRDRFRKRNIELEQELSGSHRTVQQLRQEVAALQKDNLNLYEKTRYVSTYNRGGAAKATSSSAYSPNPNPSSVSLGPTGNPGIAMDRYRQAYESKISPFAAFRGRESARAYHRMSLPERAIYSITRMVLASRTSRNLFAAYCVALHLLVFLALYWLGTADAEKYARGLDSALATAAVPGSGLAAGGTKSNGKQDGFAGH
;
A
#
# COMPACT_ATOMS: atom_id res chain seq x y z
N MET A 1 -32.74 -56.23 27.87
CA MET A 1 -34.00 -55.97 28.59
C MET A 1 -35.09 -56.69 27.81
N ALA A 2 -35.48 -57.93 28.08
CA ALA A 2 -35.53 -58.74 29.31
C ALA A 2 -36.78 -58.49 30.19
N GLU A 3 -37.86 -59.23 29.87
CA GLU A 3 -38.96 -59.75 30.70
C GLU A 3 -39.73 -60.75 29.79
N ALA A 4 -40.02 -62.02 30.06
CA ALA A 4 -40.12 -62.91 31.24
C ALA A 4 -41.56 -63.13 31.77
N ALA A 5 -42.04 -64.39 31.68
CA ALA A 5 -43.23 -65.07 32.27
C ALA A 5 -43.90 -65.94 31.18
N GLU A 6 -43.98 -67.28 31.15
CA GLU A 6 -43.91 -68.43 32.09
C GLU A 6 -45.28 -69.07 32.42
N GLY A 7 -45.35 -70.42 32.29
CA GLY A 7 -46.43 -71.30 32.78
C GLY A 7 -47.57 -71.62 31.79
N ALA A 8 -48.17 -72.82 31.75
CA ALA A 8 -47.84 -74.14 32.33
C ALA A 8 -48.65 -75.26 31.62
N ILE A 9 -48.23 -76.53 31.75
CA ILE A 9 -48.91 -77.77 31.27
C ILE A 9 -48.82 -78.79 32.44
N PRO A 10 -49.91 -79.43 32.93
CA PRO A 10 -50.56 -80.64 32.34
C PRO A 10 -52.10 -80.66 32.49
N GLY A 11 -52.93 -81.63 32.06
CA GLY A 11 -52.81 -82.99 31.50
C GLY A 11 -53.95 -83.89 32.07
N VAL A 12 -54.22 -85.10 31.51
CA VAL A 12 -55.18 -86.14 32.02
C VAL A 12 -56.69 -85.82 31.80
N VAL A 13 -57.66 -86.69 31.40
CA VAL A 13 -57.78 -87.99 30.66
C VAL A 13 -59.28 -88.16 30.22
N PRO A 14 -59.67 -89.04 29.27
CA PRO A 14 -61.01 -89.06 28.60
C PRO A 14 -61.92 -90.22 29.12
N PRO A 15 -62.92 -90.79 28.39
CA PRO A 15 -63.86 -90.30 27.35
C PRO A 15 -65.36 -90.59 27.67
N GLY A 16 -66.30 -90.11 26.84
CA GLY A 16 -67.71 -90.57 26.84
C GLY A 16 -68.52 -90.05 25.64
N SER A 17 -68.88 -90.93 24.71
CA SER A 17 -69.62 -90.66 23.45
C SER A 17 -71.00 -91.36 23.44
N PRO A 18 -71.83 -91.30 22.38
CA PRO A 18 -72.15 -90.21 21.44
C PRO A 18 -73.70 -90.02 21.26
N THR A 19 -74.13 -89.03 20.46
CA THR A 19 -75.33 -89.18 19.59
C THR A 19 -75.17 -88.44 18.25
N ASP A 20 -75.53 -89.13 17.16
CA ASP A 20 -75.12 -88.81 15.78
C ASP A 20 -76.01 -87.78 15.04
N ALA A 21 -76.29 -86.63 15.65
CA ALA A 21 -76.88 -85.48 14.94
C ALA A 21 -75.80 -84.58 14.27
N THR A 22 -74.54 -84.73 14.67
CA THR A 22 -73.49 -83.74 14.42
C THR A 22 -72.69 -83.96 13.14
N THR A 23 -72.82 -85.07 12.42
CA THR A 23 -71.86 -85.45 11.36
C THR A 23 -71.98 -84.62 10.08
N ALA A 24 -73.19 -84.32 9.61
CA ALA A 24 -73.40 -83.47 8.44
C ALA A 24 -73.04 -81.99 8.71
N GLU A 25 -73.45 -81.48 9.88
CA GLU A 25 -73.11 -80.12 10.33
C GLU A 25 -71.61 -80.00 10.62
N SER A 26 -70.98 -81.03 11.19
CA SER A 26 -69.52 -81.11 11.38
C SER A 26 -68.76 -81.17 10.06
N ALA A 27 -69.28 -81.87 9.04
CA ALA A 27 -68.66 -81.88 7.70
C ALA A 27 -68.74 -80.49 7.03
N GLY A 28 -69.90 -79.83 7.09
CA GLY A 28 -70.08 -78.45 6.64
C GLY A 28 -69.14 -77.49 7.38
N ASN A 29 -69.11 -77.57 8.71
CA ASN A 29 -68.23 -76.74 9.55
C ASN A 29 -66.75 -77.03 9.27
N LYS A 30 -66.33 -78.29 9.06
CA LYS A 30 -64.95 -78.64 8.68
C LYS A 30 -64.56 -78.07 7.32
N PHE A 31 -65.44 -78.11 6.32
CA PHE A 31 -65.20 -77.45 5.04
C PHE A 31 -65.13 -75.93 5.17
N GLN A 32 -66.02 -75.31 5.95
CA GLN A 32 -65.96 -73.88 6.24
C GLN A 32 -64.68 -73.50 6.98
N HIS A 33 -64.24 -74.28 7.98
CA HIS A 33 -62.97 -74.09 8.68
C HIS A 33 -61.77 -74.28 7.75
N ALA A 34 -61.79 -75.23 6.81
CA ALA A 34 -60.73 -75.42 5.82
C ALA A 34 -60.66 -74.25 4.83
N ILE A 35 -61.80 -73.75 4.36
CA ILE A 35 -61.89 -72.56 3.50
C ILE A 35 -61.42 -71.31 4.26
N LEU A 36 -61.80 -71.17 5.53
CA LEU A 36 -61.38 -70.06 6.39
C LEU A 36 -59.86 -70.12 6.63
N ALA A 37 -59.31 -71.30 6.94
CA ALA A 37 -57.89 -71.53 7.14
C ALA A 37 -57.10 -71.27 5.85
N TRP A 38 -57.57 -71.75 4.70
CA TRP A 38 -56.94 -71.44 3.41
C TRP A 38 -56.96 -69.94 3.11
N ARG A 39 -58.06 -69.24 3.43
CA ARG A 39 -58.16 -67.78 3.28
C ARG A 39 -57.25 -67.02 4.26
N THR A 40 -57.05 -67.49 5.50
CA THR A 40 -56.08 -66.88 6.42
C THR A 40 -54.63 -67.16 6.02
N TYR A 41 -54.32 -68.36 5.51
CA TYR A 41 -53.01 -68.65 4.90
C TYR A 41 -52.74 -67.79 3.66
N GLN A 42 -53.71 -67.63 2.77
CA GLN A 42 -53.60 -66.75 1.60
C GLN A 42 -53.37 -65.30 2.03
N ASN A 43 -54.18 -64.78 2.96
CA ASN A 43 -53.97 -63.43 3.53
C ASN A 43 -52.58 -63.30 4.18
N PHE A 44 -52.06 -64.33 4.85
CA PHE A 44 -50.72 -64.31 5.43
C PHE A 44 -49.62 -64.26 4.36
N ILE A 45 -49.76 -65.03 3.27
CA ILE A 45 -48.85 -65.01 2.12
C ILE A 45 -48.89 -63.63 1.43
N ASP A 46 -50.07 -63.04 1.26
CA ASP A 46 -50.24 -61.72 0.65
C ASP A 46 -49.67 -60.61 1.55
N LEU A 47 -49.85 -60.69 2.87
CA LEU A 47 -49.19 -59.81 3.84
C LEU A 47 -47.66 -59.96 3.81
N LEU A 48 -47.13 -61.18 3.77
CA LEU A 48 -45.69 -61.44 3.69
C LEU A 48 -45.10 -60.90 2.38
N THR A 49 -45.83 -61.06 1.27
CA THR A 49 -45.44 -60.59 -0.06
C THR A 49 -45.48 -59.06 -0.14
N ASN A 50 -46.50 -58.41 0.43
CA ASN A 50 -46.59 -56.96 0.50
C ASN A 50 -45.54 -56.35 1.44
N HIS A 51 -45.25 -57.02 2.56
CA HIS A 51 -44.15 -56.64 3.46
C HIS A 51 -42.79 -56.77 2.75
N SER A 52 -42.53 -57.86 2.04
CA SER A 52 -41.30 -58.04 1.25
C SER A 52 -41.15 -56.97 0.16
N LYS A 53 -42.22 -56.64 -0.57
CA LYS A 53 -42.23 -55.54 -1.55
C LYS A 53 -41.99 -54.19 -0.89
N SER A 54 -42.59 -53.94 0.28
CA SER A 54 -42.39 -52.71 1.06
C SER A 54 -40.94 -52.57 1.51
N VAL A 55 -40.36 -53.61 2.12
CA VAL A 55 -38.96 -53.66 2.56
C VAL A 55 -38.01 -53.47 1.38
N ASN A 56 -38.21 -54.15 0.25
CA ASN A 56 -37.39 -53.94 -0.95
C ASN A 56 -37.54 -52.52 -1.50
N SER A 57 -38.73 -51.93 -1.48
CA SER A 57 -38.92 -50.54 -1.93
C SER A 57 -38.27 -49.51 -1.00
N ALA A 58 -38.28 -49.75 0.32
CA ALA A 58 -37.61 -48.93 1.31
C ALA A 58 -36.09 -49.06 1.22
N PHE A 59 -35.59 -50.29 1.07
CA PHE A 59 -34.18 -50.57 0.84
C PHE A 59 -33.67 -49.93 -0.45
N LEU A 60 -34.39 -50.09 -1.57
CA LEU A 60 -34.00 -49.47 -2.84
C LEU A 60 -34.02 -47.94 -2.75
N ARG A 61 -35.00 -47.32 -2.09
CA ARG A 61 -35.02 -45.86 -1.86
C ARG A 61 -33.83 -45.38 -1.03
N ALA A 62 -33.50 -46.09 0.06
CA ALA A 62 -32.33 -45.78 0.88
C ALA A 62 -31.03 -45.95 0.07
N TYR A 63 -30.92 -47.03 -0.70
CA TYR A 63 -29.77 -47.33 -1.55
C TYR A 63 -29.60 -46.30 -2.68
N THR A 64 -30.66 -45.88 -3.38
CA THR A 64 -30.57 -44.81 -4.39
C THR A 64 -30.16 -43.49 -3.75
N SER A 65 -30.76 -43.11 -2.61
CA SER A 65 -30.37 -41.87 -1.91
C SER A 65 -28.92 -41.86 -1.41
N LEU A 66 -28.34 -43.05 -1.14
CA LEU A 66 -26.96 -43.19 -0.68
C LEU A 66 -25.95 -43.36 -1.84
N SER A 67 -26.40 -43.84 -3.00
CA SER A 67 -25.54 -44.03 -4.20
C SER A 67 -25.57 -42.84 -5.16
N GLU A 68 -26.61 -42.00 -5.12
CA GLU A 68 -26.64 -40.68 -5.77
C GLU A 68 -26.05 -39.56 -4.89
N ALA A 69 -25.69 -39.85 -3.64
CA ALA A 69 -25.03 -38.88 -2.76
C ALA A 69 -23.63 -38.51 -3.30
N PRO A 70 -23.30 -37.22 -3.44
CA PRO A 70 -21.94 -36.79 -3.78
C PRO A 70 -20.93 -37.26 -2.74
N ASP A 71 -19.68 -37.46 -3.17
CA ASP A 71 -18.56 -37.79 -2.28
C ASP A 71 -18.45 -36.75 -1.15
N PRO A 72 -18.49 -37.14 0.15
CA PRO A 72 -18.36 -36.22 1.26
C PRO A 72 -16.93 -35.68 1.45
N TYR A 73 -15.92 -36.29 0.82
CA TYR A 73 -14.51 -35.89 0.97
C TYR A 73 -14.24 -34.42 0.62
N PRO A 74 -14.63 -33.87 -0.55
CA PRO A 74 -14.41 -32.46 -0.89
C PRO A 74 -15.14 -31.48 0.04
N LEU A 75 -16.28 -31.87 0.63
CA LEU A 75 -16.97 -31.03 1.62
C LEU A 75 -16.23 -31.02 2.97
N LEU A 76 -15.67 -32.16 3.37
CA LEU A 76 -14.81 -32.27 4.54
C LEU A 76 -13.50 -31.51 4.35
N GLU A 77 -12.85 -31.63 3.18
CA GLU A 77 -11.65 -30.87 2.80
C GLU A 77 -11.91 -29.36 2.87
N ALA A 78 -12.96 -28.86 2.20
CA ALA A 78 -13.35 -27.44 2.29
C ALA A 78 -13.69 -26.99 3.73
N SER A 79 -14.28 -27.87 4.55
CA SER A 79 -14.54 -27.57 5.96
C SER A 79 -13.26 -27.45 6.78
N VAL A 80 -12.27 -28.33 6.53
CA VAL A 80 -10.96 -28.31 7.19
C VAL A 80 -10.16 -27.09 6.74
N ASP A 81 -10.14 -26.77 5.44
CA ASP A 81 -9.49 -25.57 4.91
C ASP A 81 -10.12 -24.29 5.50
N SER A 82 -11.46 -24.21 5.56
CA SER A 82 -12.12 -23.06 6.18
C SER A 82 -11.85 -22.95 7.69
N MET A 83 -11.67 -24.08 8.39
CA MET A 83 -11.29 -24.12 9.79
C MET A 83 -9.83 -23.68 10.00
N LEU A 84 -8.90 -24.10 9.14
CA LEU A 84 -7.49 -23.67 9.17
C LEU A 84 -7.34 -22.18 8.85
N VAL A 85 -8.07 -21.68 7.85
CA VAL A 85 -8.12 -20.24 7.54
C VAL A 85 -8.74 -19.45 8.69
N ALA A 86 -9.77 -19.97 9.37
CA ALA A 86 -10.31 -19.35 10.57
C ALA A 86 -9.32 -19.37 11.75
N GLU A 87 -8.57 -20.47 11.93
CA GLU A 87 -7.54 -20.60 12.97
C GLU A 87 -6.38 -19.62 12.77
N GLU A 88 -6.00 -19.30 11.53
CA GLU A 88 -5.00 -18.27 11.24
C GLU A 88 -5.56 -16.84 11.33
N THR A 89 -6.76 -16.59 10.79
CA THR A 89 -7.30 -15.22 10.66
C THR A 89 -7.96 -14.68 11.93
N VAL A 90 -8.62 -15.51 12.74
CA VAL A 90 -9.24 -15.07 14.01
C VAL A 90 -8.24 -14.47 15.00
N PRO A 91 -7.04 -15.05 15.28
CA PRO A 91 -6.08 -14.42 16.17
C PRO A 91 -5.48 -13.15 15.56
N GLN A 92 -5.21 -13.10 14.25
CA GLN A 92 -4.73 -11.88 13.58
C GLN A 92 -5.74 -10.73 13.72
N LEU A 93 -7.02 -10.98 13.42
CA LEU A 93 -8.10 -10.00 13.62
C LEU A 93 -8.30 -9.64 15.10
N GLY A 94 -8.08 -10.57 16.02
CA GLY A 94 -8.10 -10.33 17.47
C GLY A 94 -6.97 -9.41 17.94
N GLU A 95 -5.75 -9.60 17.44
CA GLU A 95 -4.60 -8.74 17.68
C GLU A 95 -4.79 -7.36 17.06
N GLU A 96 -5.26 -7.28 15.80
CA GLU A 96 -5.59 -6.01 15.15
C GLU A 96 -6.68 -5.23 15.91
N ASN A 97 -7.77 -5.89 16.32
CA ASN A 97 -8.83 -5.26 17.08
C ASN A 97 -8.33 -4.77 18.45
N LYS A 98 -7.49 -5.56 19.13
CA LYS A 98 -6.82 -5.14 20.38
C LYS A 98 -5.88 -3.95 20.17
N ASN A 99 -5.10 -3.93 19.09
CA ASN A 99 -4.22 -2.83 18.73
C ASN A 99 -5.03 -1.57 18.38
N LEU A 100 -6.15 -1.71 17.68
CA LEU A 100 -7.09 -0.62 17.40
C LEU A 100 -7.73 -0.08 18.67
N GLN A 101 -8.17 -0.94 19.60
CA GLN A 101 -8.69 -0.53 20.90
C GLN A 101 -7.64 0.22 21.74
N GLN A 102 -6.38 -0.26 21.75
CA GLN A 102 -5.27 0.44 22.40
C GLN A 102 -5.02 1.81 21.76
N ASN A 103 -4.94 1.89 20.43
CA ASN A 103 -4.77 3.15 19.70
C ASN A 103 -5.93 4.13 19.96
N VAL A 104 -7.17 3.67 19.97
CA VAL A 104 -8.34 4.48 20.34
C VAL A 104 -8.21 4.97 21.77
N SER A 105 -7.89 4.10 22.74
CA SER A 105 -7.73 4.53 24.15
C SER A 105 -6.61 5.56 24.34
N MET A 106 -5.49 5.42 23.62
CA MET A 106 -4.38 6.38 23.62
C MET A 106 -4.79 7.71 23.00
N LEU A 107 -5.49 7.69 21.85
CA LEU A 107 -6.00 8.91 21.20
C LEU A 107 -7.05 9.61 22.07
N THR A 108 -7.93 8.87 22.75
CA THR A 108 -8.88 9.43 23.72
C THR A 108 -8.15 10.08 24.89
N SER A 109 -7.13 9.43 25.49
CA SER A 109 -6.35 10.06 26.56
C SER A 109 -5.57 11.30 26.11
N GLN A 110 -5.07 11.33 24.88
CA GLN A 110 -4.42 12.52 24.29
C GLN A 110 -5.42 13.65 24.01
N LEU A 111 -6.66 13.30 23.64
CA LEU A 111 -7.74 14.27 23.48
C LEU A 111 -8.15 14.86 24.83
N GLU A 112 -8.37 14.02 25.85
CA GLU A 112 -8.68 14.46 27.22
C GLU A 112 -7.57 15.34 27.81
N GLU A 113 -6.29 14.97 27.61
CA GLU A 113 -5.15 15.80 28.02
C GLU A 113 -5.15 17.15 27.28
N ALA A 114 -5.34 17.16 25.96
CA ALA A 114 -5.40 18.39 25.16
C ALA A 114 -6.60 19.29 25.52
N GLU A 115 -7.77 18.70 25.82
CA GLU A 115 -8.95 19.42 26.29
C GLU A 115 -8.73 20.01 27.69
N SER A 116 -8.09 19.28 28.61
CA SER A 116 -7.74 19.77 29.94
C SER A 116 -6.74 20.95 29.88
N MET A 117 -5.74 20.85 29.00
CA MET A 117 -4.78 21.92 28.74
C MET A 117 -5.47 23.16 28.15
N LEU A 118 -6.36 22.98 27.16
CA LEU A 118 -7.16 24.06 26.58
C LEU A 118 -8.07 24.73 27.63
N GLN A 119 -8.70 23.96 28.51
CA GLN A 119 -9.49 24.50 29.62
C GLN A 119 -8.62 25.32 30.59
N SER A 120 -7.43 24.84 30.94
CA SER A 120 -6.49 25.60 31.78
C SER A 120 -6.03 26.90 31.12
N GLU A 121 -5.81 26.90 29.79
CA GLU A 121 -5.46 28.11 29.04
C GLU A 121 -6.63 29.10 28.99
N GLN A 122 -7.87 28.62 28.82
CA GLN A 122 -9.07 29.46 28.86
C GLN A 122 -9.30 30.09 30.24
N VAL A 123 -9.05 29.36 31.33
CA VAL A 123 -9.12 29.93 32.69
C VAL A 123 -8.03 30.98 32.89
N ALA A 124 -6.77 30.67 32.55
CA ALA A 124 -5.66 31.62 32.66
C ALA A 124 -5.86 32.88 31.80
N ARG A 125 -6.46 32.76 30.60
CA ARG A 125 -6.84 33.91 29.76
C ARG A 125 -7.91 34.77 30.44
N LYS A 126 -8.95 34.16 31.00
CA LYS A 126 -9.99 34.89 31.75
C LYS A 126 -9.43 35.60 32.98
N GLU A 127 -8.57 34.94 33.75
CA GLU A 127 -7.90 35.57 34.91
C GLU A 127 -7.05 36.78 34.49
N VAL A 128 -6.38 36.73 33.34
CA VAL A 128 -5.62 37.86 32.78
C VAL A 128 -6.55 38.98 32.26
N GLU A 129 -7.69 38.62 31.65
CA GLU A 129 -8.72 39.57 31.21
C GLU A 129 -9.37 40.28 32.41
N ASP A 130 -9.76 39.54 33.46
CA ASP A 130 -10.29 40.07 34.73
C ASP A 130 -9.26 40.95 35.45
N ALA A 131 -7.98 40.54 35.47
CA ALA A 131 -6.87 41.34 36.02
C ALA A 131 -6.58 42.60 35.19
N PHE A 132 -6.94 42.63 33.91
CA PHE A 132 -6.87 43.83 33.09
C PHE A 132 -8.10 44.73 33.31
N GLU A 133 -9.30 44.17 33.35
CA GLU A 133 -10.54 44.91 33.64
C GLU A 133 -10.50 45.59 35.02
N THR A 134 -10.00 44.91 36.04
CA THR A 134 -9.83 45.49 37.39
C THR A 134 -8.88 46.68 37.38
N ARG A 135 -7.72 46.57 36.71
CA ARG A 135 -6.79 47.70 36.53
C ARG A 135 -7.39 48.85 35.72
N VAL A 136 -8.23 48.56 34.72
CA VAL A 136 -8.96 49.58 33.96
C VAL A 136 -9.97 50.29 34.87
N LYS A 137 -10.75 49.56 35.67
CA LYS A 137 -11.71 50.13 36.64
C LYS A 137 -11.01 50.94 37.75
N GLU A 138 -9.84 50.50 38.22
CA GLU A 138 -8.97 51.26 39.14
C GLU A 138 -8.46 52.55 38.49
N ALA A 139 -7.99 52.48 37.24
CA ALA A 139 -7.56 53.66 36.50
C ALA A 139 -8.74 54.63 36.26
N GLU A 140 -9.89 54.15 35.80
CA GLU A 140 -11.10 54.93 35.58
C GLU A 140 -11.57 55.63 36.86
N SER A 141 -11.60 54.93 37.99
CA SER A 141 -11.98 55.52 39.29
C SER A 141 -10.94 56.52 39.82
N SER A 142 -9.65 56.31 39.57
CA SER A 142 -8.60 57.30 39.88
C SER A 142 -8.74 58.56 39.01
N TRP A 143 -9.08 58.42 37.73
CA TRP A 143 -9.33 59.54 36.83
C TRP A 143 -10.63 60.26 37.15
N SER A 144 -11.70 59.56 37.54
CA SER A 144 -12.94 60.20 37.99
C SER A 144 -12.71 61.00 39.26
N ALA A 145 -12.00 60.44 40.26
CA ALA A 145 -11.62 61.16 41.48
C ALA A 145 -10.82 62.43 41.18
N VAL A 146 -9.78 62.35 40.32
CA VAL A 146 -9.00 63.54 39.90
C VAL A 146 -9.85 64.56 39.13
N MET A 147 -10.85 64.11 38.36
CA MET A 147 -11.77 65.01 37.66
C MET A 147 -12.78 65.67 38.61
N ASP A 148 -13.24 64.96 39.64
CA ASP A 148 -14.15 65.47 40.66
C ASP A 148 -13.41 66.45 41.60
N GLU A 149 -12.20 66.12 42.06
CA GLU A 149 -11.33 67.07 42.77
C GLU A 149 -11.08 68.34 41.95
N LYS A 150 -10.93 68.22 40.62
CA LYS A 150 -10.80 69.39 39.74
C LYS A 150 -12.09 70.21 39.68
N LYS A 151 -13.26 69.57 39.60
CA LYS A 151 -14.56 70.27 39.67
C LYS A 151 -14.70 71.01 41.00
N ASP A 152 -14.48 70.34 42.12
CA ASP A 152 -14.55 70.92 43.46
C ASP A 152 -13.60 72.12 43.61
N ASN A 153 -12.38 72.02 43.06
CA ASN A 153 -11.43 73.13 43.02
C ASN A 153 -11.88 74.29 42.13
N TRP A 154 -12.60 74.04 41.03
CA TRP A 154 -13.18 75.08 40.19
C TRP A 154 -14.37 75.75 40.88
N GLU A 155 -15.29 74.98 41.46
CA GLU A 155 -16.40 75.52 42.25
C GLU A 155 -15.92 76.30 43.48
N ALA A 156 -14.87 75.84 44.17
CA ALA A 156 -14.27 76.56 45.29
C ALA A 156 -13.67 77.90 44.84
N LYS A 157 -13.01 77.94 43.66
CA LYS A 157 -12.56 79.20 43.05
C LYS A 157 -13.74 80.09 42.71
N GLU A 158 -14.79 79.56 42.09
CA GLU A 158 -16.00 80.30 41.73
C GLU A 158 -16.69 80.90 42.97
N ARG A 159 -16.89 80.11 44.02
CA ARG A 159 -17.38 80.57 45.33
C ARG A 159 -16.49 81.67 45.92
N SER A 160 -15.17 81.54 45.87
CA SER A 160 -14.24 82.59 46.34
C SER A 160 -14.25 83.87 45.49
N LEU A 161 -14.66 83.78 44.22
CA LEU A 161 -14.84 84.93 43.33
C LEU A 161 -16.20 85.59 43.56
N MET A 162 -17.26 84.81 43.78
CA MET A 162 -18.57 85.31 44.21
C MET A 162 -18.48 86.04 45.56
N GLU A 163 -17.79 85.47 46.55
CA GLU A 163 -17.57 86.12 47.85
C GLU A 163 -16.77 87.43 47.72
N LYS A 164 -15.79 87.51 46.81
CA LYS A 164 -15.06 88.75 46.52
C LYS A 164 -15.95 89.79 45.84
N LEU A 165 -16.84 89.36 44.95
CA LEU A 165 -17.82 90.24 44.30
C LEU A 165 -18.79 90.80 45.36
N GLU A 166 -19.38 89.96 46.19
CA GLU A 166 -20.29 90.35 47.28
C GLU A 166 -19.60 91.30 48.27
N ASN A 167 -18.36 91.03 48.65
CA ASN A 167 -17.58 91.94 49.50
C ASN A 167 -17.29 93.30 48.81
N GLN A 168 -17.01 93.32 47.50
CA GLN A 168 -16.85 94.56 46.75
C GLN A 168 -18.18 95.33 46.62
N GLU A 169 -19.30 94.65 46.39
CA GLU A 169 -20.64 95.25 46.39
C GLU A 169 -21.00 95.82 47.77
N ARG A 170 -20.70 95.10 48.85
CA ARG A 170 -20.86 95.58 50.23
C ARG A 170 -20.03 96.84 50.48
N LEU A 171 -18.76 96.86 50.07
CA LEU A 171 -17.89 98.04 50.18
C LEU A 171 -18.37 99.22 49.32
N LEU A 172 -18.88 98.97 48.11
CA LEU A 172 -19.46 100.02 47.27
C LEU A 172 -20.75 100.60 47.88
N ASN A 173 -21.58 99.77 48.50
CA ASN A 173 -22.78 100.21 49.22
C ASN A 173 -22.43 100.96 50.52
N GLU A 174 -21.41 100.51 51.26
CA GLU A 174 -20.86 101.20 52.43
C GLU A 174 -20.26 102.56 52.03
N MET A 175 -19.49 102.63 50.93
CA MET A 175 -19.00 103.89 50.39
C MET A 175 -20.14 104.83 49.96
N ARG A 176 -21.17 104.33 49.26
CA ARG A 176 -22.34 105.14 48.89
C ARG A 176 -23.01 105.74 50.14
N ALA A 177 -23.21 104.93 51.18
CA ALA A 177 -23.77 105.38 52.45
C ALA A 177 -22.85 106.40 53.17
N SER A 178 -21.53 106.16 53.22
CA SER A 178 -20.59 107.09 53.86
C SER A 178 -20.42 108.39 53.08
N TYR A 179 -20.51 108.37 51.75
CA TYR A 179 -20.56 109.59 50.92
C TYR A 179 -21.82 110.41 51.23
N GLU A 180 -22.98 109.76 51.39
CA GLU A 180 -24.21 110.43 51.82
C GLU A 180 -24.08 111.06 53.21
N VAL A 181 -23.47 110.35 54.17
CA VAL A 181 -23.22 110.87 55.53
C VAL A 181 -22.20 112.01 55.52
N ASN A 182 -21.10 111.89 54.77
CA ASN A 182 -20.08 112.94 54.69
C ASN A 182 -20.62 114.20 53.99
N GLN A 183 -21.50 114.05 52.99
CA GLN A 183 -22.22 115.17 52.38
C GLN A 183 -23.15 115.89 53.37
N ARG A 184 -23.69 115.17 54.36
CA ARG A 184 -24.46 115.76 55.48
C ARG A 184 -23.57 116.44 56.54
N LEU A 185 -22.31 116.01 56.70
CA LEU A 185 -21.42 116.46 57.79
C LEU A 185 -20.41 117.55 57.39
N GLY A 186 -19.94 117.56 56.12
CA GLY A 186 -18.90 118.45 55.59
C GLY A 186 -19.29 119.92 55.42
N LYS A 187 -20.08 120.47 56.36
CA LYS A 187 -20.56 121.86 56.34
C LYS A 187 -20.12 122.69 57.55
N THR A 188 -19.28 122.13 58.42
CA THR A 188 -18.97 122.72 59.74
C THR A 188 -17.48 122.63 60.09
N GLY A 189 -16.78 123.77 60.00
CA GLY A 189 -15.61 124.08 60.83
C GLY A 189 -14.22 123.82 60.24
N GLU A 190 -13.68 124.81 59.52
CA GLU A 190 -12.22 125.00 59.37
C GLU A 190 -11.73 126.16 60.27
N ASN A 191 -10.42 126.12 60.59
CA ASN A 191 -9.53 127.18 61.11
C ASN A 191 -9.41 127.43 62.63
N GLN A 192 -8.19 127.95 62.95
CA GLN A 192 -7.56 128.33 64.23
C GLN A 192 -6.78 127.22 64.94
N ASP A 193 -5.56 127.43 65.47
CA ASP A 193 -4.56 128.52 65.33
C ASP A 193 -3.17 127.91 65.70
N GLY A 194 -2.01 128.40 65.28
CA GLY A 194 -1.67 129.76 64.90
C GLY A 194 -0.63 130.41 65.84
N HIS A 195 -0.22 129.76 66.96
CA HIS A 195 0.87 130.27 67.82
C HIS A 195 1.74 129.25 68.59
N GLY A 196 1.38 127.97 68.72
CA GLY A 196 2.34 126.92 69.13
C GLY A 196 3.47 126.71 68.10
N SER A 197 3.24 127.25 66.89
CA SER A 197 3.94 127.05 65.63
C SER A 197 5.45 127.28 65.58
N LYS A 198 6.14 127.71 66.65
CA LYS A 198 7.60 128.01 66.60
C LYS A 198 8.47 127.06 67.42
N ALA A 199 8.07 126.73 68.66
CA ALA A 199 8.62 125.56 69.33
C ALA A 199 8.22 124.30 68.55
N SER A 200 6.95 124.25 68.12
CA SER A 200 6.54 123.23 67.17
C SER A 200 7.15 123.42 65.79
N SER A 201 7.64 124.59 65.34
CA SER A 201 8.44 124.66 64.08
C SER A 201 9.81 124.03 64.27
N ALA A 202 10.50 124.23 65.39
CA ALA A 202 11.79 123.60 65.61
C ALA A 202 11.66 122.07 65.80
N GLU A 203 10.60 121.63 66.50
CA GLU A 203 10.25 120.22 66.58
C GLU A 203 9.75 119.68 65.24
N LEU A 204 8.95 120.44 64.47
CA LEU A 204 8.56 120.07 63.11
C LEU A 204 9.73 120.09 62.14
N ASP A 205 10.76 120.93 62.30
CA ASP A 205 11.96 120.98 61.46
C ASP A 205 12.89 119.82 61.80
N MET A 206 13.01 119.44 63.08
CA MET A 206 13.69 118.21 63.48
C MET A 206 12.93 116.98 62.95
N LEU A 207 11.62 116.91 63.15
CA LEU A 207 10.75 115.89 62.56
C LEU A 207 10.78 115.94 61.04
N HIS A 208 10.95 117.11 60.41
CA HIS A 208 11.07 117.25 58.95
C HIS A 208 12.40 116.70 58.50
N SER A 209 13.51 116.98 59.21
CA SER A 209 14.82 116.41 58.92
C SER A 209 14.86 114.89 59.15
N ASP A 210 14.12 114.37 60.14
CA ASP A 210 13.94 112.93 60.36
C ASP A 210 12.96 112.32 59.34
N ILE A 211 11.95 113.06 58.87
CA ILE A 211 11.08 112.67 57.74
C ILE A 211 11.87 112.70 56.44
N GLU A 212 12.78 113.65 56.19
CA GLU A 212 13.69 113.69 55.05
C GLU A 212 14.70 112.54 55.14
N ARG A 213 15.23 112.22 56.32
CA ARG A 213 16.15 111.10 56.54
C ARG A 213 15.47 109.74 56.43
N THR A 214 14.22 109.62 56.88
CA THR A 214 13.43 108.39 56.75
C THR A 214 12.80 108.24 55.37
N SER A 215 12.40 109.33 54.71
CA SER A 215 11.89 109.32 53.33
C SER A 215 13.01 109.13 52.30
N SER A 216 14.21 109.69 52.49
CA SER A 216 15.37 109.34 51.66
C SER A 216 15.78 107.88 51.84
N ARG A 217 15.74 107.36 53.07
CA ARG A 217 15.94 105.92 53.33
C ARG A 217 14.81 105.07 52.75
N LEU A 218 13.56 105.53 52.79
CA LEU A 218 12.40 104.86 52.21
C LEU A 218 12.54 104.84 50.68
N ALA A 219 12.84 105.97 50.05
CA ALA A 219 13.10 106.09 48.61
C ALA A 219 14.30 105.22 48.18
N GLU A 220 15.35 105.11 49.00
CA GLU A 220 16.45 104.18 48.72
C GLU A 220 16.01 102.71 48.85
N VAL A 221 15.20 102.37 49.86
CA VAL A 221 14.62 101.03 50.03
C VAL A 221 13.62 100.70 48.92
N GLU A 222 12.82 101.67 48.47
CA GLU A 222 11.88 101.56 47.37
C GLU A 222 12.62 101.42 46.05
N ALA A 223 13.63 102.24 45.75
CA ALA A 223 14.49 102.09 44.57
C ALA A 223 15.22 100.74 44.58
N ARG A 224 15.67 100.24 45.75
CA ARG A 224 16.19 98.88 45.90
C ARG A 224 15.11 97.81 45.72
N ASN A 225 13.87 98.05 46.14
CA ASN A 225 12.75 97.13 45.97
C ASN A 225 12.27 97.08 44.51
N GLU A 226 12.21 98.22 43.82
CA GLU A 226 11.98 98.33 42.38
C GLU A 226 13.12 97.68 41.61
N ARG A 227 14.38 97.95 41.98
CA ARG A 227 15.53 97.25 41.38
C ARG A 227 15.44 95.75 41.59
N LEU A 228 15.13 95.26 42.80
CA LEU A 228 14.94 93.84 43.08
C LEU A 228 13.70 93.28 42.36
N ARG A 229 12.63 94.05 42.17
CA ARG A 229 11.45 93.67 41.37
C ARG A 229 11.76 93.62 39.89
N LEU A 230 12.62 94.50 39.38
CA LEU A 230 13.11 94.49 38.01
C LEU A 230 14.09 93.33 37.81
N GLU A 231 15.01 93.08 38.74
CA GLU A 231 15.91 91.92 38.73
C GLU A 231 15.14 90.60 38.91
N LEU A 232 14.06 90.57 39.70
CA LEU A 232 13.18 89.40 39.85
C LEU A 232 12.24 89.27 38.65
N ALA A 233 11.76 90.34 38.02
CA ALA A 233 11.02 90.30 36.76
C ALA A 233 11.95 89.95 35.58
N GLN A 234 13.23 90.30 35.64
CA GLN A 234 14.24 89.91 34.67
C GLN A 234 14.66 88.46 34.90
N ALA A 235 14.87 88.02 36.14
CA ALA A 235 15.12 86.62 36.47
C ALA A 235 13.91 85.75 36.10
N LYS A 236 12.70 86.15 36.51
CA LYS A 236 11.44 85.46 36.17
C LYS A 236 11.13 85.51 34.69
N SER A 237 11.47 86.59 33.97
CA SER A 237 11.37 86.57 32.51
C SER A 237 12.44 85.69 31.89
N THR A 238 13.71 85.67 32.32
CA THR A 238 14.70 84.70 31.82
C THR A 238 14.36 83.23 32.14
N VAL A 239 13.73 82.96 33.27
CA VAL A 239 13.23 81.63 33.69
C VAL A 239 11.91 81.27 32.98
N SER A 240 11.13 82.25 32.54
CA SER A 240 9.88 82.06 31.76
C SER A 240 10.06 82.22 30.24
N SER A 241 11.22 82.72 29.80
CA SER A 241 11.63 82.92 28.40
C SER A 241 12.79 82.00 28.01
N GLN A 242 13.28 81.18 28.94
CA GLN A 242 13.29 79.77 28.63
C GLN A 242 11.83 79.28 28.71
N PRO A 243 11.12 79.12 27.57
CA PRO A 243 10.37 77.89 27.50
C PRO A 243 11.39 76.77 27.77
N GLU A 244 11.01 75.80 28.59
CA GLU A 244 11.39 74.42 28.28
C GLU A 244 11.17 74.29 26.77
N LYS A 245 12.24 74.33 25.97
CA LYS A 245 12.14 74.04 24.54
C LYS A 245 11.64 72.61 24.54
N SER A 246 10.33 72.44 24.31
CA SER A 246 9.71 71.13 24.25
C SER A 246 10.62 70.31 23.33
N LEU A 247 11.04 69.14 23.79
CA LEU A 247 11.99 68.33 23.02
C LEU A 247 11.45 68.07 21.60
N GLU A 248 10.13 68.15 21.45
CA GLU A 248 9.34 68.20 20.22
C GLU A 248 9.72 69.29 19.20
N ASP A 249 10.14 70.48 19.64
CA ASP A 249 10.54 71.62 18.79
C ASP A 249 12.06 71.70 18.54
N ASP A 250 12.87 70.80 19.11
CA ASP A 250 14.29 70.72 18.78
C ASP A 250 14.48 70.25 17.31
N PRO A 251 15.27 70.96 16.47
CA PRO A 251 15.49 70.55 15.08
C PRO A 251 16.17 69.17 14.94
N GLY A 252 16.90 68.70 15.95
CA GLY A 252 17.42 67.33 16.01
C GLY A 252 16.29 66.31 16.21
N TYR A 253 15.42 66.53 17.19
CA TYR A 253 14.26 65.68 17.44
C TYR A 253 13.30 65.64 16.24
N MET A 254 12.99 66.77 15.62
CA MET A 254 12.13 66.81 14.42
C MET A 254 12.74 66.07 13.23
N ARG A 255 14.08 66.11 13.07
CA ARG A 255 14.79 65.29 12.08
C ARG A 255 14.66 63.79 12.38
N VAL A 256 14.85 63.38 13.64
CA VAL A 256 14.69 61.99 14.08
C VAL A 256 13.24 61.51 13.96
N ARG A 257 12.25 62.38 14.20
CA ARG A 257 10.82 62.08 14.00
C ARG A 257 10.49 61.90 12.51
N ALA A 258 11.01 62.77 11.65
CA ALA A 258 10.87 62.64 10.20
C ALA A 258 11.55 61.37 9.68
N GLU A 259 12.76 61.06 10.15
CA GLU A 259 13.48 59.84 9.82
C GLU A 259 12.75 58.58 10.29
N ASN A 260 12.27 58.54 11.54
CA ASN A 260 11.42 57.45 12.02
C ASN A 260 10.14 57.29 11.18
N SER A 261 9.48 58.39 10.80
CA SER A 261 8.29 58.31 9.93
C SER A 261 8.63 57.75 8.53
N SER A 262 9.81 58.06 8.01
CA SER A 262 10.35 57.53 6.75
C SER A 262 10.70 56.04 6.87
N LEU A 263 11.33 55.63 7.97
CA LEU A 263 11.65 54.24 8.27
C LEU A 263 10.38 53.40 8.48
N ILE A 264 9.36 53.92 9.16
CA ILE A 264 8.05 53.26 9.31
C ILE A 264 7.37 53.10 7.94
N ARG A 265 7.40 54.11 7.07
CA ARG A 265 6.88 54.00 5.70
C ARG A 265 7.64 52.95 4.87
N LYS A 266 8.98 52.92 4.94
CA LYS A 266 9.82 51.90 4.28
C LYS A 266 9.55 50.49 4.83
N LEU A 267 9.39 50.34 6.14
CA LEU A 267 9.04 49.08 6.79
C LEU A 267 7.66 48.59 6.34
N ASN A 268 6.67 49.48 6.26
CA ASN A 268 5.33 49.14 5.80
C ASN A 268 5.30 48.80 4.30
N ALA A 269 6.04 49.52 3.46
CA ALA A 269 6.22 49.17 2.04
C ALA A 269 6.87 47.79 1.88
N SER A 270 7.98 47.51 2.58
CA SER A 270 8.65 46.21 2.57
C SER A 270 7.76 45.07 3.11
N ARG A 271 6.90 45.35 4.09
CA ARG A 271 5.88 44.40 4.56
C ARG A 271 4.84 44.12 3.47
N MET A 272 4.32 45.14 2.80
CA MET A 272 3.38 44.97 1.69
C MET A 272 3.99 44.20 0.50
N GLU A 273 5.24 44.50 0.14
CA GLU A 273 6.01 43.75 -0.87
C GLU A 273 6.24 42.29 -0.47
N LYS A 274 6.56 42.03 0.80
CA LYS A 274 6.69 40.66 1.32
C LYS A 274 5.37 39.90 1.27
N GLU A 275 4.25 40.57 1.57
CA GLU A 275 2.93 39.96 1.47
C GLU A 275 2.47 39.76 0.02
N SER A 276 2.77 40.66 -0.91
CA SER A 276 2.46 40.46 -2.34
C SER A 276 3.27 39.29 -2.90
N MET A 277 4.59 39.25 -2.65
CA MET A 277 5.43 38.10 -3.00
C MET A 277 4.93 36.80 -2.37
N LYS A 278 4.46 36.82 -1.11
CA LYS A 278 3.83 35.65 -0.48
C LYS A 278 2.56 35.22 -1.22
N ARG A 279 1.66 36.16 -1.53
CA ARG A 279 0.41 35.89 -2.28
C ARG A 279 0.70 35.33 -3.68
N ASP A 280 1.75 35.80 -4.34
CA ASP A 280 2.20 35.31 -5.66
C ASP A 280 2.84 33.93 -5.58
N MET A 281 3.62 33.63 -4.54
CA MET A 281 4.14 32.28 -4.32
C MET A 281 3.03 31.30 -3.92
N ASP A 282 2.05 31.73 -3.12
CA ASP A 282 0.87 30.93 -2.78
C ASP A 282 -0.03 30.69 -4.01
N SER A 283 -0.15 31.66 -4.93
CA SER A 283 -0.91 31.48 -6.18
C SER A 283 -0.20 30.52 -7.15
N ARG A 284 1.13 30.66 -7.32
CA ARG A 284 1.96 29.71 -8.07
C ARG A 284 1.92 28.30 -7.47
N LEU A 285 2.02 28.18 -6.15
CA LEU A 285 1.93 26.90 -5.44
C LEU A 285 0.56 26.23 -5.64
N ARG A 286 -0.54 27.00 -5.61
CA ARG A 286 -1.88 26.49 -5.97
C ARG A 286 -1.99 26.10 -7.44
N GLY A 287 -1.34 26.82 -8.35
CA GLY A 287 -1.22 26.47 -9.77
C GLY A 287 -0.51 25.13 -9.97
N MET A 288 0.74 25.02 -9.50
CA MET A 288 1.53 23.78 -9.57
C MET A 288 0.81 22.59 -8.92
N LYS A 289 0.13 22.79 -7.79
CA LYS A 289 -0.65 21.72 -7.13
C LYS A 289 -1.78 21.19 -8.02
N ARG A 290 -2.50 22.06 -8.73
CA ARG A 290 -3.56 21.65 -9.68
C ARG A 290 -2.96 20.92 -10.87
N GLU A 291 -1.85 21.41 -11.41
CA GLU A 291 -1.12 20.75 -12.49
C GLU A 291 -0.60 19.36 -12.09
N THR A 292 -0.07 19.19 -10.87
CA THR A 292 0.33 17.86 -10.37
C THR A 292 -0.84 16.91 -10.22
N VAL A 293 -2.03 17.38 -9.82
CA VAL A 293 -3.24 16.55 -9.75
C VAL A 293 -3.69 16.15 -11.15
N HIS A 294 -3.75 17.09 -12.10
CA HIS A 294 -4.07 16.80 -13.50
C HIS A 294 -3.10 15.77 -14.13
N LEU A 295 -1.79 15.93 -13.91
CA LEU A 295 -0.78 14.97 -14.38
C LEU A 295 -0.90 13.60 -13.68
N GLN A 296 -1.40 13.54 -12.44
CA GLN A 296 -1.73 12.27 -11.77
C GLN A 296 -2.96 11.60 -12.40
N GLU A 297 -4.05 12.36 -12.61
CA GLU A 297 -5.26 11.89 -13.29
C GLU A 297 -4.97 11.39 -14.72
N GLU A 298 -4.19 12.14 -15.50
CA GLU A 298 -3.72 11.72 -16.83
C GLU A 298 -2.87 10.45 -16.75
N LYS A 299 -1.93 10.37 -15.80
CA LYS A 299 -1.10 9.18 -15.61
C LYS A 299 -1.93 7.96 -15.22
N GLU A 300 -2.95 8.12 -14.39
CA GLU A 300 -3.87 7.05 -14.01
C GLU A 300 -4.76 6.64 -15.19
N ALA A 301 -5.25 7.59 -15.98
CA ALA A 301 -5.99 7.33 -17.21
C ALA A 301 -5.13 6.61 -18.28
N LEU A 302 -3.85 7.00 -18.44
CA LEU A 302 -2.90 6.29 -19.31
C LEU A 302 -2.60 4.89 -18.76
N LYS A 303 -2.37 4.74 -17.45
CA LYS A 303 -2.15 3.43 -16.82
C LYS A 303 -3.37 2.51 -17.03
N ALA A 304 -4.58 3.03 -16.89
CA ALA A 304 -5.81 2.28 -17.16
C ALA A 304 -5.95 1.88 -18.64
N LYS A 305 -5.55 2.75 -19.59
CA LYS A 305 -5.49 2.40 -21.02
C LYS A 305 -4.46 1.30 -21.31
N VAL A 306 -3.26 1.39 -20.71
CA VAL A 306 -2.22 0.36 -20.85
C VAL A 306 -2.68 -0.97 -20.27
N GLN A 307 -3.35 -0.99 -19.11
CA GLN A 307 -3.91 -2.20 -18.52
C GLN A 307 -4.97 -2.84 -19.44
N LYS A 308 -5.84 -2.03 -20.08
CA LYS A 308 -6.81 -2.51 -21.08
C LYS A 308 -6.18 -3.05 -22.37
N TRP A 309 -4.88 -2.83 -22.59
CA TRP A 309 -4.13 -3.31 -23.76
C TRP A 309 -3.08 -4.36 -23.38
N ASN A 310 -3.03 -4.80 -22.12
CA ASN A 310 -2.11 -5.84 -21.67
C ASN A 310 -2.34 -7.15 -22.45
N ASP A 311 -3.62 -7.51 -22.61
CA ASP A 311 -4.09 -8.72 -23.27
C ASP A 311 -3.90 -8.68 -24.81
N TYR A 312 -3.43 -7.55 -25.38
CA TYR A 312 -3.19 -7.44 -26.82
C TYR A 312 -2.08 -8.38 -27.29
N GLU A 313 -1.05 -8.60 -26.47
CA GLU A 313 0.05 -9.50 -26.82
C GLU A 313 -0.39 -10.97 -26.73
N ASP A 314 -1.25 -11.32 -25.77
CA ASP A 314 -1.84 -12.66 -25.65
C ASP A 314 -2.81 -12.92 -26.82
N ILE A 315 -3.72 -11.99 -27.13
CA ILE A 315 -4.63 -12.07 -28.29
C ILE A 315 -3.83 -12.12 -29.61
N ARG A 316 -2.71 -11.40 -29.70
CA ARG A 316 -1.80 -11.47 -30.85
C ARG A 316 -1.16 -12.85 -30.97
N GLN A 317 -0.65 -13.41 -29.88
CA GLN A 317 -0.07 -14.75 -29.86
C GLN A 317 -1.13 -15.81 -30.18
N GLU A 318 -2.35 -15.71 -29.65
CA GLU A 318 -3.47 -16.57 -30.03
C GLU A 318 -3.81 -16.45 -31.51
N LEU A 319 -3.86 -15.24 -32.08
CA LEU A 319 -4.06 -15.02 -33.52
C LEU A 319 -2.89 -15.54 -34.37
N GLU A 320 -1.65 -15.42 -33.91
CA GLU A 320 -0.47 -15.93 -34.61
C GLU A 320 -0.40 -17.46 -34.55
N VAL A 321 -0.79 -18.06 -33.42
CA VAL A 321 -0.98 -19.49 -33.25
C VAL A 321 -2.14 -19.99 -34.12
N LEU A 322 -3.30 -19.34 -34.12
CA LEU A 322 -4.43 -19.71 -34.98
C LEU A 322 -4.08 -19.56 -36.47
N LYS A 323 -3.41 -18.48 -36.87
CA LYS A 323 -2.89 -18.30 -38.23
C LYS A 323 -1.87 -19.40 -38.58
N SER A 324 -0.93 -19.71 -37.70
CA SER A 324 0.02 -20.79 -37.96
C SER A 324 -0.66 -22.17 -38.05
N ILE A 325 -1.68 -22.45 -37.24
CA ILE A 325 -2.42 -23.72 -37.31
C ILE A 325 -3.29 -23.78 -38.58
N GLU A 326 -4.10 -22.76 -38.85
CA GLU A 326 -5.01 -22.71 -40.01
C GLU A 326 -4.24 -22.85 -41.34
N PHE A 327 -3.04 -22.25 -41.42
CA PHE A 327 -2.29 -22.22 -42.67
C PHE A 327 -1.10 -23.21 -42.74
N SER A 328 -0.39 -23.52 -41.65
CA SER A 328 0.73 -24.50 -41.68
C SER A 328 0.26 -25.94 -41.81
N THR A 329 -0.99 -26.25 -41.41
CA THR A 329 -1.56 -27.60 -41.57
C THR A 329 -1.72 -28.01 -43.05
N GLY A 330 -1.54 -27.08 -43.99
CA GLY A 330 -1.50 -27.34 -45.44
C GLY A 330 -0.11 -27.19 -46.10
N ASP A 331 0.96 -26.87 -45.36
CA ASP A 331 2.26 -26.49 -45.95
C ASP A 331 3.49 -27.30 -45.46
N ASP A 332 3.31 -28.23 -44.52
CA ASP A 332 4.39 -29.00 -43.88
C ASP A 332 5.09 -30.06 -44.80
N ASP A 333 4.81 -30.04 -46.11
CA ASP A 333 5.41 -30.92 -47.13
C ASP A 333 6.35 -30.17 -48.09
N ASP A 334 6.32 -28.83 -48.14
CA ASP A 334 7.13 -28.04 -49.10
C ASP A 334 7.94 -26.91 -48.46
N THR A 335 9.26 -26.95 -48.69
CA THR A 335 10.25 -25.87 -48.46
C THR A 335 10.61 -25.51 -47.01
N ARG A 336 11.51 -26.32 -46.44
CA ARG A 336 12.48 -25.85 -45.43
C ARG A 336 13.46 -24.84 -46.05
N GLU A 337 13.10 -23.57 -46.13
CA GLU A 337 14.09 -22.51 -46.34
C GLU A 337 13.90 -21.33 -45.39
N ARG A 338 14.88 -21.19 -44.48
CA ARG A 338 14.90 -20.21 -43.40
C ARG A 338 15.65 -18.97 -43.87
N THR A 339 14.93 -17.89 -44.15
CA THR A 339 15.51 -16.55 -44.32
C THR A 339 14.96 -15.59 -43.28
N ASP A 340 15.86 -14.74 -42.79
CA ASP A 340 15.70 -13.86 -41.63
C ASP A 340 15.10 -12.48 -42.00
N ALA A 341 14.91 -11.63 -41.00
CA ALA A 341 14.51 -10.22 -41.02
C ALA A 341 13.00 -9.93 -41.17
N GLY A 342 12.42 -9.36 -40.11
CA GLY A 342 11.01 -9.02 -40.06
C GLY A 342 10.64 -7.69 -40.72
N LYS A 343 9.58 -7.74 -41.54
CA LYS A 343 8.57 -6.67 -41.65
C LYS A 343 7.24 -7.11 -42.26
N ASP A 344 7.19 -8.26 -42.93
CA ASP A 344 6.06 -8.64 -43.79
C ASP A 344 5.08 -9.64 -43.15
N GLY A 345 4.37 -9.20 -42.11
CA GLY A 345 3.21 -9.95 -41.60
C GLY A 345 2.06 -10.04 -42.62
N GLY A 346 2.02 -9.10 -43.58
CA GLY A 346 1.10 -9.04 -44.71
C GLY A 346 1.46 -10.04 -45.81
N ASP A 347 2.67 -9.94 -46.38
CA ASP A 347 3.12 -10.83 -47.47
C ASP A 347 3.20 -12.29 -47.02
N SER A 348 3.42 -12.55 -45.71
CA SER A 348 3.20 -13.85 -45.10
C SER A 348 1.79 -14.40 -45.35
N LEU A 349 0.75 -13.60 -45.12
CA LEU A 349 -0.65 -14.02 -45.34
C LEU A 349 -0.97 -14.10 -46.84
N GLU A 350 -0.51 -13.14 -47.63
CA GLU A 350 -0.77 -13.13 -49.08
C GLU A 350 -0.10 -14.30 -49.79
N LYS A 351 1.19 -14.58 -49.51
CA LYS A 351 1.93 -15.73 -50.05
C LYS A 351 1.30 -17.07 -49.67
N LEU A 352 0.71 -17.15 -48.48
CA LEU A 352 0.15 -18.37 -47.90
C LEU A 352 -1.31 -18.59 -48.33
N LEU A 353 -2.07 -17.52 -48.58
CA LEU A 353 -3.31 -17.57 -49.34
C LEU A 353 -3.05 -17.94 -50.81
N LEU A 354 -1.99 -17.42 -51.43
CA LEU A 354 -1.57 -17.80 -52.78
C LEU A 354 -1.11 -19.27 -52.87
N SER A 355 -0.37 -19.78 -51.87
CA SER A 355 0.01 -21.21 -51.84
C SER A 355 -1.21 -22.09 -51.63
N ARG A 356 -2.14 -21.74 -50.73
CA ARG A 356 -3.39 -22.48 -50.57
C ARG A 356 -4.29 -22.41 -51.81
N ASN A 357 -4.35 -21.27 -52.50
CA ASN A 357 -5.08 -21.12 -53.76
C ASN A 357 -4.48 -21.98 -54.88
N LYS A 358 -3.14 -22.05 -54.97
CA LYS A 358 -2.45 -22.98 -55.88
C LYS A 358 -2.75 -24.43 -55.53
N LYS A 359 -2.57 -24.85 -54.28
CA LYS A 359 -2.85 -26.23 -53.84
C LYS A 359 -4.31 -26.63 -54.08
N LEU A 360 -5.27 -25.75 -53.81
CA LEU A 360 -6.69 -25.97 -54.16
C LEU A 360 -6.91 -26.04 -55.69
N GLY A 361 -6.15 -25.27 -56.47
CA GLY A 361 -6.12 -25.38 -57.93
C GLY A 361 -5.60 -26.75 -58.39
N ASP A 362 -4.47 -27.19 -57.84
CA ASP A 362 -3.84 -28.47 -58.15
C ASP A 362 -4.73 -29.65 -57.74
N GLU A 363 -5.26 -29.66 -56.50
CA GLU A 363 -6.29 -30.61 -56.02
C GLU A 363 -7.49 -30.67 -56.99
N LEU A 364 -7.98 -29.51 -57.47
CA LEU A 364 -9.10 -29.42 -58.40
C LEU A 364 -8.73 -29.92 -59.80
N THR A 365 -7.49 -29.74 -60.28
CA THR A 365 -7.03 -30.36 -61.54
C THR A 365 -6.91 -31.88 -61.42
N ILE A 366 -6.36 -32.39 -60.31
CA ILE A 366 -6.27 -33.84 -60.04
C ILE A 366 -7.67 -34.45 -59.95
N LEU A 367 -8.60 -33.81 -59.24
CA LEU A 367 -10.00 -34.24 -59.19
C LEU A 367 -10.65 -34.24 -60.58
N ARG A 368 -10.42 -33.21 -61.41
CA ARG A 368 -10.91 -33.18 -62.79
C ARG A 368 -10.34 -34.31 -63.66
N VAL A 369 -9.03 -34.56 -63.60
CA VAL A 369 -8.39 -35.65 -64.36
C VAL A 369 -8.89 -37.01 -63.87
N SER A 370 -8.94 -37.26 -62.55
CA SER A 370 -9.46 -38.52 -62.01
C SER A 370 -10.95 -38.74 -62.33
N HIS A 371 -11.75 -37.67 -62.43
CA HIS A 371 -13.13 -37.73 -62.87
C HIS A 371 -13.23 -38.08 -64.36
N GLN A 372 -12.37 -37.50 -65.21
CA GLN A 372 -12.26 -37.85 -66.63
C GLN A 372 -11.79 -39.30 -66.82
N ASP A 373 -10.80 -39.77 -66.07
CA ASP A 373 -10.33 -41.16 -66.09
C ASP A 373 -11.44 -42.14 -65.64
N LEU A 374 -12.22 -41.78 -64.60
CA LEU A 374 -13.37 -42.57 -64.15
C LEU A 374 -14.49 -42.58 -65.20
N GLN A 375 -14.75 -41.45 -65.85
CA GLN A 375 -15.73 -41.36 -66.92
C GLN A 375 -15.30 -42.18 -68.14
N GLN A 376 -14.03 -42.08 -68.57
CA GLN A 376 -13.48 -42.90 -69.65
C GLN A 376 -13.60 -44.40 -69.30
N ARG A 377 -13.26 -44.82 -68.08
CA ARG A 377 -13.44 -46.23 -67.66
C ARG A 377 -14.90 -46.68 -67.65
N LEU A 378 -15.85 -45.78 -67.34
CA LEU A 378 -17.28 -46.09 -67.46
C LEU A 378 -17.71 -46.23 -68.92
N GLU A 379 -17.22 -45.35 -69.81
CA GLU A 379 -17.47 -45.42 -71.25
C GLU A 379 -16.86 -46.69 -71.86
N GLU A 380 -15.63 -47.06 -71.50
CA GLU A 380 -14.96 -48.31 -71.88
C GLU A 380 -15.72 -49.55 -71.39
N MET A 381 -16.09 -49.60 -70.10
CA MET A 381 -16.91 -50.69 -69.55
C MET A 381 -18.30 -50.79 -70.20
N GLN A 382 -18.90 -49.66 -70.58
CA GLN A 382 -20.17 -49.64 -71.30
C GLN A 382 -20.01 -50.10 -72.75
N GLU A 383 -18.89 -49.77 -73.41
CA GLU A 383 -18.57 -50.27 -74.74
C GLU A 383 -18.31 -51.79 -74.69
N GLU A 384 -17.54 -52.30 -73.72
CA GLU A 384 -17.33 -53.73 -73.50
C GLU A 384 -18.64 -54.47 -73.18
N PHE A 385 -19.52 -53.90 -72.36
CA PHE A 385 -20.85 -54.44 -72.12
C PHE A 385 -21.69 -54.47 -73.41
N SER A 386 -21.60 -53.45 -74.27
CA SER A 386 -22.30 -53.45 -75.56
C SER A 386 -21.74 -54.48 -76.55
N LYS A 387 -20.40 -54.67 -76.58
CA LYS A 387 -19.70 -55.66 -77.40
C LYS A 387 -20.06 -57.08 -76.97
N THR A 388 -19.94 -57.38 -75.67
CA THR A 388 -20.29 -58.69 -75.11
C THR A 388 -21.78 -59.00 -75.24
N ASN A 389 -22.68 -58.02 -75.10
CA ASN A 389 -24.10 -58.21 -75.38
C ASN A 389 -24.38 -58.45 -76.88
N ALA A 390 -23.66 -57.78 -77.79
CA ALA A 390 -23.77 -58.05 -79.23
C ALA A 390 -23.18 -59.40 -79.64
N GLU A 391 -22.13 -59.88 -78.98
CA GLU A 391 -21.58 -61.24 -79.14
C GLU A 391 -22.53 -62.29 -78.58
N LEU A 392 -23.11 -62.05 -77.40
CA LEU A 392 -24.16 -62.88 -76.82
C LEU A 392 -25.35 -63.01 -77.78
N GLU A 393 -25.82 -61.90 -78.34
CA GLU A 393 -26.94 -61.92 -79.28
C GLU A 393 -26.59 -62.64 -80.59
N LYS A 394 -25.38 -62.43 -81.15
CA LYS A 394 -24.88 -63.22 -82.30
C LYS A 394 -24.85 -64.72 -81.98
N SER A 395 -24.38 -65.10 -80.79
CA SER A 395 -24.35 -66.51 -80.37
C SER A 395 -25.74 -67.09 -80.13
N ARG A 396 -26.71 -66.30 -79.65
CA ARG A 396 -28.13 -66.70 -79.57
C ARG A 396 -28.74 -66.92 -80.94
N VAL A 397 -28.55 -65.99 -81.88
CA VAL A 397 -29.04 -66.13 -83.25
C VAL A 397 -28.40 -67.33 -83.93
N LEU A 398 -27.08 -67.56 -83.75
CA LEU A 398 -26.41 -68.73 -84.30
C LEU A 398 -26.85 -70.05 -83.62
N ASN A 399 -27.09 -70.05 -82.31
CA ASN A 399 -27.67 -71.22 -81.64
C ASN A 399 -29.12 -71.47 -82.10
N GLN A 400 -29.94 -70.44 -82.29
CA GLN A 400 -31.28 -70.57 -82.85
C GLN A 400 -31.23 -71.12 -84.28
N GLN A 401 -30.30 -70.64 -85.12
CA GLN A 401 -30.07 -71.21 -86.46
C GLN A 401 -29.64 -72.68 -86.39
N LEU A 402 -28.76 -73.06 -85.45
CA LEU A 402 -28.40 -74.46 -85.23
C LEU A 402 -29.56 -75.29 -84.67
N GLU A 403 -30.45 -74.71 -83.87
CA GLU A 403 -31.66 -75.36 -83.37
C GLU A 403 -32.70 -75.54 -84.49
N GLU A 404 -32.90 -74.55 -85.35
CA GLU A 404 -33.75 -74.62 -86.55
C GLU A 404 -33.17 -75.60 -87.59
N ASP A 405 -31.85 -75.60 -87.83
CA ASP A 405 -31.18 -76.56 -88.69
C ASP A 405 -31.21 -77.98 -88.09
N LEU A 406 -31.07 -78.13 -86.78
CA LEU A 406 -31.24 -79.42 -86.10
C LEU A 406 -32.70 -79.86 -86.12
N GLU A 407 -33.69 -78.98 -86.00
CA GLU A 407 -35.11 -79.30 -86.15
C GLU A 407 -35.39 -79.75 -87.59
N ASN A 408 -34.85 -79.06 -88.59
CA ASN A 408 -34.92 -79.48 -89.99
C ASN A 408 -34.24 -80.84 -90.22
N ILE A 409 -33.04 -81.08 -89.68
CA ILE A 409 -32.34 -82.38 -89.78
C ILE A 409 -33.06 -83.48 -88.98
N HIS A 410 -33.72 -83.15 -87.86
CA HIS A 410 -34.56 -84.08 -87.12
C HIS A 410 -35.87 -84.38 -87.85
N ALA A 411 -36.46 -83.40 -88.55
CA ALA A 411 -37.65 -83.58 -89.38
C ALA A 411 -37.33 -84.36 -90.66
N GLU A 412 -36.26 -84.00 -91.38
CA GLU A 412 -35.77 -84.76 -92.53
C GLU A 412 -35.29 -86.15 -92.11
N GLY A 413 -34.57 -86.27 -91.00
CA GLY A 413 -34.11 -87.54 -90.43
C GLY A 413 -35.24 -88.47 -89.99
N ALA A 414 -36.28 -87.91 -89.35
CA ALA A 414 -37.50 -88.65 -88.99
C ALA A 414 -38.30 -89.10 -90.22
N ASN A 415 -38.22 -88.35 -91.33
CA ASN A 415 -38.85 -88.72 -92.61
C ASN A 415 -37.96 -89.64 -93.48
N ALA A 416 -36.63 -89.64 -93.28
CA ALA A 416 -35.68 -90.45 -94.04
C ALA A 416 -35.42 -91.84 -93.44
N PHE A 417 -35.51 -92.00 -92.11
CA PHE A 417 -35.33 -93.29 -91.43
C PHE A 417 -36.29 -93.49 -90.24
N PRO A 418 -37.37 -94.28 -90.39
CA PRO A 418 -38.19 -94.68 -89.26
C PRO A 418 -37.52 -95.83 -88.48
N SER A 419 -37.19 -95.58 -87.21
CA SER A 419 -36.62 -96.48 -86.19
C SER A 419 -35.09 -96.46 -86.03
N GLY A 420 -34.62 -96.11 -84.83
CA GLY A 420 -33.23 -96.22 -84.42
C GLY A 420 -32.99 -95.61 -83.03
N ALA A 421 -33.00 -96.44 -81.98
CA ALA A 421 -32.85 -95.97 -80.60
C ALA A 421 -31.39 -95.92 -80.13
N SER A 422 -31.10 -94.93 -79.26
CA SER A 422 -29.94 -94.86 -78.35
C SER A 422 -28.56 -94.61 -78.97
N ILE A 423 -27.81 -93.66 -78.37
CA ILE A 423 -26.45 -93.91 -77.85
C ILE A 423 -26.05 -92.82 -76.84
N SER A 424 -25.42 -93.26 -75.74
CA SER A 424 -24.91 -92.42 -74.65
C SER A 424 -23.43 -92.08 -74.86
N GLY A 425 -22.94 -90.95 -74.31
CA GLY A 425 -21.56 -90.49 -74.52
C GLY A 425 -21.01 -89.53 -73.47
N THR A 426 -20.73 -90.00 -72.26
CA THR A 426 -19.95 -89.29 -71.24
C THR A 426 -18.44 -89.32 -71.52
N TYR A 427 -17.74 -88.18 -71.45
CA TYR A 427 -16.28 -88.16 -71.37
C TYR A 427 -15.73 -87.07 -70.42
N VAL A 428 -14.74 -87.45 -69.59
CA VAL A 428 -13.95 -86.59 -68.69
C VAL A 428 -12.49 -87.07 -68.71
N SER A 429 -11.52 -86.19 -68.99
CA SER A 429 -10.05 -86.38 -68.78
C SER A 429 -9.24 -85.16 -69.33
N ARG A 430 -7.97 -84.83 -68.96
CA ARG A 430 -7.09 -85.18 -67.79
C ARG A 430 -5.68 -84.49 -67.87
N ALA A 431 -5.31 -83.67 -66.86
CA ALA A 431 -3.92 -83.39 -66.34
C ALA A 431 -2.82 -82.80 -67.30
N PRO A 432 -1.51 -82.56 -66.93
CA PRO A 432 -0.79 -82.69 -65.62
C PRO A 432 0.32 -81.64 -65.20
N GLN A 433 0.66 -81.64 -63.88
CA GLN A 433 1.94 -81.49 -63.11
C GLN A 433 3.20 -80.64 -63.51
N THR A 434 3.82 -80.01 -62.47
CA THR A 434 5.29 -80.05 -62.06
C THR A 434 5.46 -79.67 -60.56
N THR A 435 5.88 -80.52 -59.58
CA THR A 435 7.25 -80.83 -59.02
C THR A 435 8.07 -79.70 -58.32
N ARG A 436 8.78 -79.84 -57.17
CA ARG A 436 8.82 -80.79 -56.00
C ARG A 436 9.91 -80.40 -54.92
N LYS A 437 9.58 -80.10 -53.63
CA LYS A 437 10.46 -80.10 -52.38
C LYS A 437 9.70 -79.50 -51.15
N GLY A 438 10.09 -79.54 -49.85
CA GLY A 438 11.06 -80.35 -49.05
C GLY A 438 12.38 -79.68 -48.59
N GLY A 439 12.79 -79.58 -47.29
CA GLY A 439 12.13 -79.80 -45.97
C GLY A 439 13.08 -79.67 -44.74
N ARG A 440 12.58 -79.12 -43.60
CA ARG A 440 13.04 -79.10 -42.15
C ARG A 440 14.55 -79.07 -41.75
N LEU A 441 14.93 -78.10 -40.90
CA LEU A 441 15.92 -78.19 -39.79
C LEU A 441 15.70 -77.03 -38.76
N SER A 442 16.17 -77.16 -37.52
CA SER A 442 15.97 -76.27 -36.33
C SER A 442 16.94 -76.69 -35.21
N PRO A 443 17.24 -75.95 -34.10
CA PRO A 443 17.05 -74.52 -33.74
C PRO A 443 18.38 -73.81 -33.36
N THR A 444 18.36 -72.52 -32.98
CA THR A 444 19.10 -71.85 -31.85
C THR A 444 19.10 -70.31 -31.99
N SER A 445 19.36 -69.60 -30.88
CA SER A 445 19.57 -68.14 -30.73
C SER A 445 18.41 -67.22 -31.11
N SER A 446 17.58 -66.98 -30.11
CA SER A 446 16.86 -65.73 -29.88
C SER A 446 17.80 -64.51 -29.69
N ILE A 447 17.17 -63.33 -29.54
CA ILE A 447 17.71 -62.04 -29.06
C ILE A 447 18.11 -61.04 -30.17
N ILE A 448 17.56 -59.81 -30.04
CA ILE A 448 17.85 -58.54 -30.75
C ILE A 448 17.19 -58.30 -32.12
N SER A 449 16.22 -57.36 -32.07
CA SER A 449 15.91 -56.30 -33.05
C SER A 449 15.36 -56.65 -34.43
N GLY A 450 14.12 -56.20 -34.68
CA GLY A 450 13.48 -56.24 -36.00
C GLY A 450 11.96 -56.23 -35.93
N LEU A 451 11.36 -55.11 -35.52
CA LEU A 451 9.92 -54.88 -35.71
C LEU A 451 9.71 -53.51 -36.37
N ASP A 452 9.65 -53.53 -37.70
CA ASP A 452 8.94 -52.53 -38.49
C ASP A 452 8.33 -53.22 -39.73
N GLY A 453 7.24 -52.65 -40.24
CA GLY A 453 6.14 -53.46 -40.80
C GLY A 453 6.00 -53.59 -42.31
N ARG A 454 5.39 -54.72 -42.71
CA ARG A 454 4.52 -54.98 -43.87
C ARG A 454 4.02 -56.41 -43.69
N GLY A 455 2.75 -56.79 -43.84
CA GLY A 455 1.57 -56.17 -44.43
C GLY A 455 0.75 -57.33 -45.00
N GLY A 456 -0.55 -57.41 -44.73
CA GLY A 456 -1.36 -58.58 -45.12
C GLY A 456 -2.77 -58.54 -44.58
N SER A 457 -3.74 -58.45 -45.48
CA SER A 457 -5.19 -58.45 -45.25
C SER A 457 -5.71 -59.69 -44.53
N GLY A 458 -6.70 -59.51 -43.64
CA GLY A 458 -7.51 -60.59 -43.08
C GLY A 458 -8.65 -60.05 -42.22
N GLU A 459 -9.89 -60.27 -42.65
CA GLU A 459 -11.12 -59.87 -41.97
C GLU A 459 -11.17 -60.25 -40.48
N ARG A 460 -11.65 -59.33 -39.65
CA ARG A 460 -12.76 -59.53 -38.69
C ARG A 460 -12.97 -58.28 -37.83
N GLU A 461 -14.16 -57.68 -37.91
CA GLU A 461 -14.77 -57.17 -36.68
C GLU A 461 -15.07 -58.37 -35.77
N PRO A 462 -14.90 -58.18 -34.46
CA PRO A 462 -16.12 -57.93 -33.67
C PRO A 462 -15.99 -56.69 -32.77
N VAL A 463 -17.12 -56.01 -32.60
CA VAL A 463 -17.32 -54.95 -31.61
C VAL A 463 -16.99 -55.46 -30.20
N GLY A 464 -16.07 -54.79 -29.51
CA GLY A 464 -15.67 -55.13 -28.13
C GLY A 464 -14.67 -54.12 -27.57
N GLY A 465 -15.13 -53.22 -26.68
CA GLY A 465 -14.30 -52.16 -26.12
C GLY A 465 -13.10 -52.68 -25.33
N GLY A 466 -11.88 -52.24 -25.69
CA GLY A 466 -10.64 -52.57 -24.98
C GLY A 466 -9.37 -52.33 -25.79
N SER A 467 -9.41 -52.52 -27.11
CA SER A 467 -8.21 -52.42 -27.97
C SER A 467 -7.74 -50.99 -28.24
N GLY A 468 -8.63 -50.00 -28.18
CA GLY A 468 -8.31 -48.59 -28.52
C GLY A 468 -7.43 -47.84 -27.50
N ILE A 469 -7.29 -48.35 -26.27
CA ILE A 469 -6.57 -47.63 -25.20
C ILE A 469 -5.04 -47.65 -25.43
N LEU A 470 -4.48 -48.76 -25.91
CA LEU A 470 -3.02 -48.88 -26.09
C LEU A 470 -2.49 -47.96 -27.21
N PRO A 471 -3.09 -47.94 -28.42
CA PRO A 471 -2.71 -47.01 -29.48
C PRO A 471 -2.84 -45.53 -29.06
N MET A 472 -3.88 -45.20 -28.28
CA MET A 472 -4.08 -43.86 -27.74
C MET A 472 -3.01 -43.49 -26.71
N VAL A 473 -2.65 -44.41 -25.80
CA VAL A 473 -1.57 -44.20 -24.82
C VAL A 473 -0.20 -44.13 -25.49
N THR A 474 0.08 -44.90 -26.55
CA THR A 474 1.32 -44.72 -27.33
C THR A 474 1.36 -43.38 -28.05
N ALA A 475 0.26 -42.95 -28.67
CA ALA A 475 0.18 -41.63 -29.31
C ALA A 475 0.31 -40.48 -28.29
N GLN A 476 -0.26 -40.62 -27.09
CA GLN A 476 -0.08 -39.66 -26.00
C GLN A 476 1.38 -39.65 -25.52
N ARG A 477 1.99 -40.81 -25.24
CA ARG A 477 3.41 -40.93 -24.86
C ARG A 477 4.32 -40.26 -25.89
N ASP A 478 4.06 -40.47 -27.17
CA ASP A 478 4.92 -39.94 -28.23
C ASP A 478 4.70 -38.43 -28.44
N ARG A 479 3.48 -37.91 -28.22
CA ARG A 479 3.22 -36.46 -28.09
C ARG A 479 3.93 -35.84 -26.87
N PHE A 480 3.89 -36.49 -25.70
CA PHE A 480 4.61 -36.04 -24.51
C PHE A 480 6.13 -36.08 -24.72
N ARG A 481 6.66 -37.11 -25.37
CA ARG A 481 8.07 -37.18 -25.77
C ARG A 481 8.45 -36.06 -26.73
N LYS A 482 7.63 -35.78 -27.75
CA LYS A 482 7.85 -34.66 -28.68
C LYS A 482 7.87 -33.32 -27.94
N ARG A 483 6.85 -33.05 -27.12
CA ARG A 483 6.76 -31.83 -26.31
C ARG A 483 7.92 -31.70 -25.32
N ASN A 484 8.39 -32.79 -24.71
CA ASN A 484 9.54 -32.74 -23.81
C ASN A 484 10.84 -32.40 -24.57
N ILE A 485 11.04 -32.93 -25.79
CA ILE A 485 12.17 -32.57 -26.65
C ILE A 485 12.07 -31.10 -27.11
N GLU A 486 10.88 -30.62 -27.43
CA GLU A 486 10.62 -29.21 -27.78
C GLU A 486 10.95 -28.28 -26.58
N LEU A 487 10.51 -28.63 -25.37
CA LEU A 487 10.81 -27.89 -24.13
C LEU A 487 12.30 -27.95 -23.77
N GLU A 488 12.99 -29.08 -23.95
CA GLU A 488 14.44 -29.20 -23.77
C GLU A 488 15.20 -28.30 -24.78
N GLN A 489 14.72 -28.21 -26.03
CA GLN A 489 15.28 -27.32 -27.04
C GLN A 489 15.04 -25.85 -26.70
N GLU A 490 13.83 -25.46 -26.28
CA GLU A 490 13.49 -24.10 -25.86
C GLU A 490 14.28 -23.67 -24.60
N LEU A 491 14.41 -24.57 -23.61
CA LEU A 491 15.27 -24.37 -22.44
C LEU A 491 16.74 -24.19 -22.84
N SER A 492 17.24 -24.98 -23.80
CA SER A 492 18.59 -24.79 -24.34
C SER A 492 18.74 -23.46 -25.11
N GLY A 493 17.68 -23.01 -25.78
CA GLY A 493 17.61 -21.74 -26.49
C GLY A 493 17.66 -20.54 -25.55
N SER A 494 16.80 -20.52 -24.54
CA SER A 494 16.78 -19.47 -23.50
C SER A 494 18.09 -19.43 -22.70
N HIS A 495 18.71 -20.58 -22.41
CA HIS A 495 20.05 -20.60 -21.81
C HIS A 495 21.12 -19.97 -22.73
N ARG A 496 21.04 -20.16 -24.05
CA ARG A 496 21.95 -19.50 -25.02
C ARG A 496 21.70 -17.99 -25.10
N THR A 497 20.45 -17.53 -25.16
CA THR A 497 20.15 -16.09 -25.20
C THR A 497 20.55 -15.40 -23.90
N VAL A 498 20.34 -16.02 -22.74
CA VAL A 498 20.82 -15.51 -21.44
C VAL A 498 22.35 -15.45 -21.39
N GLN A 499 23.07 -16.41 -21.98
CA GLN A 499 24.53 -16.35 -22.09
C GLN A 499 24.99 -15.22 -23.03
N GLN A 500 24.33 -15.05 -24.18
CA GLN A 500 24.62 -13.97 -25.12
C GLN A 500 24.39 -12.59 -24.49
N LEU A 501 23.23 -12.36 -23.86
CA LEU A 501 22.92 -11.12 -23.16
C LEU A 501 23.90 -10.85 -22.00
N ARG A 502 24.35 -11.87 -21.26
CA ARG A 502 25.39 -11.71 -20.23
C ARG A 502 26.74 -11.30 -20.82
N GLN A 503 27.11 -11.83 -21.99
CA GLN A 503 28.33 -11.43 -22.69
C GLN A 503 28.23 -10.00 -23.24
N GLU A 504 27.08 -9.62 -23.81
CA GLU A 504 26.81 -8.27 -24.28
C GLU A 504 26.83 -7.24 -23.14
N VAL A 505 26.16 -7.54 -22.02
CA VAL A 505 26.20 -6.69 -20.81
C VAL A 505 27.63 -6.56 -20.27
N ALA A 506 28.42 -7.62 -20.29
CA ALA A 506 29.84 -7.55 -19.90
C ALA A 506 30.69 -6.71 -20.87
N ALA A 507 30.42 -6.78 -22.17
CA ALA A 507 31.06 -5.94 -23.19
C ALA A 507 30.67 -4.46 -23.01
N LEU A 508 29.38 -4.15 -22.90
CA LEU A 508 28.88 -2.79 -22.65
C LEU A 508 29.41 -2.22 -21.33
N GLN A 509 29.53 -3.02 -20.27
CA GLN A 509 30.16 -2.59 -19.01
C GLN A 509 31.64 -2.25 -19.20
N LYS A 510 32.39 -3.08 -19.93
CA LYS A 510 33.81 -2.84 -20.26
C LYS A 510 33.98 -1.57 -21.10
N ASP A 511 33.10 -1.33 -22.07
CA ASP A 511 33.16 -0.17 -22.96
C ASP A 511 32.70 1.11 -22.26
N ASN A 512 31.69 1.04 -21.40
CA ASN A 512 31.30 2.16 -20.51
C ASN A 512 32.44 2.55 -19.55
N LEU A 513 33.18 1.57 -19.01
CA LEU A 513 34.38 1.83 -18.21
C LEU A 513 35.52 2.44 -19.03
N ASN A 514 35.71 2.01 -20.28
CA ASN A 514 36.69 2.58 -21.21
C ASN A 514 36.31 4.03 -21.62
N LEU A 515 35.03 4.31 -21.83
CA LEU A 515 34.52 5.66 -22.06
C LEU A 515 34.68 6.55 -20.82
N TYR A 516 34.45 6.02 -19.62
CA TYR A 516 34.72 6.73 -18.37
C TYR A 516 36.23 7.01 -18.19
N GLU A 517 37.09 6.01 -18.47
CA GLU A 517 38.55 6.15 -18.51
C GLU A 517 38.96 7.28 -19.46
N LYS A 518 38.56 7.23 -20.73
CA LYS A 518 38.84 8.27 -21.75
C LYS A 518 38.32 9.64 -21.33
N THR A 519 37.08 9.74 -20.84
CA THR A 519 36.48 10.99 -20.38
C THR A 519 37.25 11.58 -19.19
N ARG A 520 37.71 10.72 -18.26
CA ARG A 520 38.55 11.13 -17.14
C ARG A 520 39.92 11.59 -17.64
N TYR A 521 40.58 10.87 -18.55
CA TYR A 521 41.85 11.29 -19.15
C TYR A 521 41.74 12.63 -19.87
N VAL A 522 40.73 12.82 -20.72
CA VAL A 522 40.46 14.10 -21.41
C VAL A 522 40.16 15.21 -20.41
N SER A 523 39.35 14.95 -19.38
CA SER A 523 39.06 15.92 -18.31
C SER A 523 40.32 16.32 -17.53
N THR A 524 41.16 15.36 -17.15
CA THR A 524 42.44 15.64 -16.47
C THR A 524 43.46 16.34 -17.37
N TYR A 525 43.48 16.03 -18.68
CA TYR A 525 44.36 16.67 -19.64
C TYR A 525 43.93 18.12 -19.91
N ASN A 526 42.63 18.35 -20.10
CA ASN A 526 42.05 19.68 -20.27
C ASN A 526 42.20 20.54 -18.99
N ARG A 527 42.17 19.90 -17.81
CA ARG A 527 42.53 20.55 -16.52
C ARG A 527 44.03 20.82 -16.39
N GLY A 528 44.88 19.97 -16.97
CA GLY A 528 46.34 20.13 -17.02
C GLY A 528 46.76 21.33 -17.89
N GLY A 529 46.05 21.61 -18.98
CA GLY A 529 46.26 22.82 -19.79
C GLY A 529 45.97 24.14 -19.05
N ALA A 530 45.21 24.10 -17.95
CA ALA A 530 44.88 25.24 -17.11
C ALA A 530 45.70 25.33 -15.81
N ALA A 531 46.73 24.50 -15.64
CA ALA A 531 47.52 24.37 -14.42
C ALA A 531 48.55 25.51 -14.18
N LYS A 532 48.15 26.76 -14.45
CA LYS A 532 48.89 27.98 -14.04
C LYS A 532 47.97 29.00 -13.34
N ALA A 533 47.04 28.48 -12.53
CA ALA A 533 46.30 29.24 -11.53
C ALA A 533 46.36 28.50 -10.18
N THR A 534 46.49 29.26 -9.11
CA THR A 534 46.94 28.80 -7.79
C THR A 534 45.88 28.06 -6.96
N SER A 535 46.39 27.37 -5.94
CA SER A 535 45.66 26.77 -4.82
C SER A 535 44.58 27.66 -4.21
N SER A 536 43.62 27.03 -3.52
CA SER A 536 42.52 27.62 -2.71
C SER A 536 41.34 28.23 -3.49
N SER A 537 40.31 27.40 -3.71
CA SER A 537 38.90 27.72 -3.45
C SER A 537 38.02 26.52 -3.86
N ALA A 538 37.28 25.97 -2.91
CA ALA A 538 36.09 25.17 -3.20
C ALA A 538 34.88 26.09 -3.05
N TYR A 539 33.92 26.00 -3.98
CA TYR A 539 32.82 26.97 -4.25
C TYR A 539 33.20 28.19 -5.09
N SER A 540 33.12 28.01 -6.41
CA SER A 540 32.62 29.02 -7.37
C SER A 540 32.17 28.31 -8.65
N PRO A 541 31.09 28.76 -9.33
CA PRO A 541 30.62 28.17 -10.58
C PRO A 541 31.56 28.55 -11.73
N ASN A 542 31.94 27.57 -12.55
CA ASN A 542 32.95 27.74 -13.60
C ASN A 542 32.34 28.39 -14.87
N PRO A 543 32.87 29.53 -15.37
CA PRO A 543 32.32 30.21 -16.54
C PRO A 543 32.98 29.69 -17.83
N ASN A 544 32.50 28.57 -18.37
CA ASN A 544 32.92 28.10 -19.70
C ASN A 544 31.77 27.41 -20.47
N PRO A 545 31.25 27.99 -21.57
CA PRO A 545 29.94 27.63 -22.14
C PRO A 545 29.94 26.40 -23.08
N SER A 546 30.92 25.52 -22.98
CA SER A 546 31.08 24.35 -23.88
C SER A 546 31.18 22.99 -23.18
N SER A 547 31.14 22.94 -21.85
CA SER A 547 30.89 21.68 -21.13
C SER A 547 29.39 21.40 -21.09
N VAL A 548 28.92 20.45 -21.89
CA VAL A 548 27.52 19.97 -21.84
C VAL A 548 27.27 19.32 -20.47
N SER A 549 26.69 20.09 -19.55
CA SER A 549 26.12 19.52 -18.33
C SER A 549 24.86 18.76 -18.72
N LEU A 550 24.99 17.44 -18.86
CA LEU A 550 23.86 16.55 -19.15
C LEU A 550 22.75 16.78 -18.11
N GLY A 551 21.52 16.97 -18.60
CA GLY A 551 20.48 17.74 -17.90
C GLY A 551 19.94 17.16 -16.58
N PRO A 552 19.13 17.95 -15.84
CA PRO A 552 18.68 17.66 -14.48
C PRO A 552 17.54 16.61 -14.39
N THR A 553 17.38 15.76 -15.41
CA THR A 553 16.26 14.82 -15.54
C THR A 553 16.74 13.37 -15.41
N GLY A 554 16.82 12.88 -14.17
CA GLY A 554 17.01 11.45 -13.85
C GLY A 554 18.40 11.05 -13.35
N ASN A 555 18.67 11.27 -12.05
CA ASN A 555 19.82 10.78 -11.26
C ASN A 555 21.07 10.25 -12.00
N PRO A 556 21.79 11.06 -12.82
CA PRO A 556 22.97 10.58 -13.56
C PRO A 556 24.16 10.33 -12.62
N GLY A 557 24.19 11.02 -11.48
CA GLY A 557 25.23 10.90 -10.45
C GLY A 557 25.42 9.47 -9.95
N ILE A 558 24.32 8.72 -9.73
CA ILE A 558 24.40 7.33 -9.24
C ILE A 558 25.07 6.41 -10.27
N ALA A 559 24.77 6.59 -11.57
CA ALA A 559 25.40 5.80 -12.62
C ALA A 559 26.89 6.17 -12.78
N MET A 560 27.22 7.47 -12.78
CA MET A 560 28.59 7.95 -12.85
C MET A 560 29.43 7.55 -11.62
N ASP A 561 28.85 7.57 -10.42
CA ASP A 561 29.51 7.12 -9.19
C ASP A 561 29.73 5.60 -9.17
N ARG A 562 28.80 4.80 -9.73
CA ARG A 562 29.02 3.35 -9.92
C ARG A 562 30.20 3.07 -10.85
N TYR A 563 30.26 3.72 -12.03
CA TYR A 563 31.38 3.54 -12.96
C TYR A 563 32.69 4.11 -12.39
N ARG A 564 32.64 5.20 -11.62
CA ARG A 564 33.78 5.73 -10.87
C ARG A 564 34.31 4.73 -9.84
N GLN A 565 33.45 4.12 -9.02
CA GLN A 565 33.85 3.11 -8.03
C GLN A 565 34.39 1.84 -8.68
N ALA A 566 33.78 1.39 -9.78
CA ALA A 566 34.27 0.26 -10.57
C ALA A 566 35.64 0.55 -11.22
N TYR A 567 35.86 1.76 -11.72
CA TYR A 567 37.17 2.20 -12.19
C TYR A 567 38.20 2.32 -11.05
N GLU A 568 37.84 2.95 -9.93
CA GLU A 568 38.75 3.17 -8.79
C GLU A 568 39.14 1.86 -8.11
N SER A 569 38.26 0.84 -8.09
CA SER A 569 38.59 -0.51 -7.62
C SER A 569 39.44 -1.32 -8.62
N LYS A 570 39.29 -1.10 -9.94
CA LYS A 570 40.13 -1.69 -11.00
C LYS A 570 41.55 -1.08 -11.03
N ILE A 571 41.67 0.23 -10.77
CA ILE A 571 42.96 0.95 -10.84
C ILE A 571 43.79 0.83 -9.56
N SER A 572 43.18 0.50 -8.41
CA SER A 572 43.88 0.44 -7.12
C SER A 572 44.15 -1.00 -6.65
N PRO A 573 45.35 -1.57 -6.92
CA PRO A 573 45.68 -2.93 -6.49
C PRO A 573 45.60 -3.11 -4.97
N PHE A 574 45.83 -2.04 -4.21
CA PHE A 574 45.71 -2.03 -2.75
C PHE A 574 44.26 -2.08 -2.22
N ALA A 575 43.25 -1.62 -2.98
CA ALA A 575 41.85 -1.79 -2.58
C ALA A 575 41.37 -3.22 -2.83
N ALA A 576 41.77 -3.81 -3.97
CA ALA A 576 41.57 -5.23 -4.22
C ALA A 576 42.28 -6.11 -3.17
N PHE A 577 43.49 -5.72 -2.74
CA PHE A 577 44.21 -6.40 -1.65
C PHE A 577 43.49 -6.27 -0.31
N ARG A 578 43.17 -5.04 0.16
CA ARG A 578 42.42 -4.82 1.41
C ARG A 578 41.04 -5.48 1.41
N GLY A 579 40.35 -5.53 0.27
CA GLY A 579 39.10 -6.26 0.11
C GLY A 579 39.27 -7.77 0.28
N ARG A 580 40.28 -8.37 -0.36
CA ARG A 580 40.60 -9.80 -0.23
C ARG A 580 41.14 -10.17 1.16
N GLU A 581 41.89 -9.26 1.80
CA GLU A 581 42.43 -9.43 3.14
C GLU A 581 41.32 -9.33 4.20
N SER A 582 40.43 -8.34 4.11
CA SER A 582 39.26 -8.24 5.00
C SER A 582 38.27 -9.40 4.80
N ALA A 583 38.08 -9.89 3.57
CA ALA A 583 37.30 -11.11 3.31
C ALA A 583 37.97 -12.37 3.91
N ARG A 584 39.29 -12.48 3.86
CA ARG A 584 40.05 -13.55 4.54
C ARG A 584 40.01 -13.43 6.05
N ALA A 585 40.04 -12.21 6.60
CA ALA A 585 39.86 -11.97 8.03
C ALA A 585 38.45 -12.39 8.49
N TYR A 586 37.42 -12.01 7.73
CA TYR A 586 36.04 -12.43 7.98
C TYR A 586 35.84 -13.95 7.90
N HIS A 587 36.57 -14.65 7.03
CA HIS A 587 36.57 -16.12 6.95
C HIS A 587 37.44 -16.81 8.03
N ARG A 588 38.29 -16.06 8.75
CA ARG A 588 39.09 -16.58 9.88
C ARG A 588 38.39 -16.43 11.24
N MET A 589 37.32 -15.63 11.31
CA MET A 589 36.51 -15.43 12.51
C MET A 589 35.56 -16.61 12.74
N SER A 590 35.34 -16.97 14.01
CA SER A 590 34.41 -18.04 14.39
C SER A 590 32.97 -17.69 14.01
N LEU A 591 32.07 -18.69 13.94
CA LEU A 591 30.65 -18.45 13.62
C LEU A 591 29.96 -17.42 14.54
N PRO A 592 30.12 -17.43 15.88
CA PRO A 592 29.56 -16.38 16.74
C PRO A 592 30.24 -15.02 16.52
N GLU A 593 31.56 -14.96 16.29
CA GLU A 593 32.23 -13.70 15.92
C GLU A 593 31.71 -13.13 14.61
N ARG A 594 31.40 -13.97 13.61
CA ARG A 594 30.82 -13.54 12.33
C ARG A 594 29.40 -12.99 12.49
N ALA A 595 28.62 -13.52 13.44
CA ALA A 595 27.32 -12.96 13.82
C ALA A 595 27.47 -11.62 14.56
N ILE A 596 28.36 -11.52 15.54
CA ILE A 596 28.65 -10.26 16.24
C ILE A 596 29.18 -9.21 15.27
N TYR A 597 30.05 -9.57 14.34
CA TYR A 597 30.59 -8.68 13.30
C TYR A 597 29.52 -8.22 12.31
N SER A 598 28.57 -9.10 11.93
CA SER A 598 27.46 -8.67 11.06
C SER A 598 26.50 -7.73 11.79
N ILE A 599 26.16 -8.02 13.05
CA ILE A 599 25.30 -7.18 13.90
C ILE A 599 25.94 -5.82 14.17
N THR A 600 27.20 -5.77 14.61
CA THR A 600 27.93 -4.51 14.84
C THR A 600 28.09 -3.70 13.55
N ARG A 601 28.39 -4.34 12.42
CA ARG A 601 28.43 -3.66 11.12
C ARG A 601 27.06 -3.13 10.70
N MET A 602 25.97 -3.86 10.95
CA MET A 602 24.60 -3.41 10.67
C MET A 602 24.23 -2.21 11.54
N VAL A 603 24.54 -2.25 12.84
CA VAL A 603 24.32 -1.15 13.79
C VAL A 603 25.14 0.10 13.44
N LEU A 604 26.37 -0.07 12.94
CA LEU A 604 27.26 1.04 12.56
C LEU A 604 27.04 1.55 11.12
N ALA A 605 26.36 0.80 10.25
CA ALA A 605 26.20 1.16 8.84
C ALA A 605 25.27 2.36 8.60
N SER A 606 24.27 2.59 9.46
CA SER A 606 23.31 3.68 9.29
C SER A 606 23.36 4.69 10.43
N ARG A 607 23.08 5.96 10.10
CA ARG A 607 23.05 7.06 11.09
C ARG A 607 21.92 6.90 12.11
N THR A 608 20.81 6.27 11.72
CA THR A 608 19.66 5.98 12.58
C THR A 608 19.93 4.81 13.52
N SER A 609 20.47 3.68 13.03
CA SER A 609 20.83 2.52 13.86
C SER A 609 21.89 2.87 14.92
N ARG A 610 22.84 3.73 14.59
CA ARG A 610 23.84 4.22 15.57
C ARG A 610 23.19 5.03 16.70
N ASN A 611 22.23 5.90 16.39
CA ASN A 611 21.52 6.69 17.39
C ASN A 611 20.59 5.81 18.26
N LEU A 612 19.92 4.83 17.64
CA LEU A 612 19.05 3.87 18.35
C LEU A 612 19.85 2.99 19.32
N PHE A 613 21.02 2.49 18.90
CA PHE A 613 21.91 1.73 19.78
C PHE A 613 22.44 2.58 20.95
N ALA A 614 22.80 3.84 20.71
CA ALA A 614 23.21 4.75 21.78
C ALA A 614 22.05 5.00 22.79
N ALA A 615 20.83 5.22 22.30
CA ALA A 615 19.64 5.35 23.15
C ALA A 615 19.34 4.07 23.96
N TYR A 616 19.47 2.90 23.33
CA TYR A 616 19.34 1.60 24.00
C TYR A 616 20.38 1.41 25.11
N CYS A 617 21.65 1.74 24.86
CA CYS A 617 22.68 1.69 25.90
C CYS A 617 22.36 2.64 27.07
N VAL A 618 21.91 3.87 26.81
CA VAL A 618 21.50 4.82 27.86
C VAL A 618 20.29 4.29 28.65
N ALA A 619 19.26 3.77 27.97
CA ALA A 619 18.09 3.18 28.60
C ALA A 619 18.44 1.98 29.49
N LEU A 620 19.37 1.12 29.06
CA LEU A 620 19.87 -0.01 29.84
C LEU A 620 20.61 0.48 31.10
N HIS A 621 21.48 1.50 30.98
CA HIS A 621 22.15 2.08 32.15
C HIS A 621 21.16 2.74 33.12
N LEU A 622 20.14 3.44 32.61
CA LEU A 622 19.07 4.00 33.44
C LEU A 622 18.26 2.91 34.14
N LEU A 623 17.93 1.80 33.46
CA LEU A 623 17.23 0.66 34.04
C LEU A 623 18.06 0.00 35.15
N VAL A 624 19.35 -0.25 34.91
CA VAL A 624 20.27 -0.79 35.93
C VAL A 624 20.38 0.16 37.11
N PHE A 625 20.46 1.48 36.88
CA PHE A 625 20.49 2.47 37.94
C PHE A 625 19.18 2.50 38.74
N LEU A 626 18.03 2.39 38.08
CA LEU A 626 16.71 2.28 38.72
C LEU A 626 16.55 1.00 39.54
N ALA A 627 17.06 -0.14 39.04
CA ALA A 627 17.04 -1.42 39.74
C ALA A 627 17.96 -1.40 40.97
N LEU A 628 19.16 -0.82 40.86
CA LEU A 628 20.07 -0.60 41.99
C LEU A 628 19.51 0.40 43.00
N TYR A 629 18.82 1.45 42.53
CA TYR A 629 18.12 2.40 43.40
C TYR A 629 17.00 1.72 44.18
N TRP A 630 16.11 0.97 43.50
CA TRP A 630 15.01 0.24 44.14
C TRP A 630 15.51 -0.83 45.12
N LEU A 631 16.56 -1.57 44.78
CA LEU A 631 17.17 -2.54 45.68
C LEU A 631 17.81 -1.84 46.89
N GLY A 632 18.51 -0.72 46.65
CA GLY A 632 19.11 0.11 47.69
C GLY A 632 18.08 0.73 48.64
N THR A 633 16.93 1.21 48.15
CA THR A 633 15.84 1.72 48.99
C THR A 633 15.14 0.58 49.74
N ALA A 634 14.93 -0.57 49.11
CA ALA A 634 14.33 -1.74 49.75
C ALA A 634 15.21 -2.31 50.86
N ASP A 635 16.54 -2.27 50.71
CA ASP A 635 17.48 -2.66 51.77
C ASP A 635 17.61 -1.57 52.84
N ALA A 636 17.60 -0.28 52.48
CA ALA A 636 17.54 0.82 53.44
C ALA A 636 16.30 0.76 54.34
N GLU A 637 15.12 0.41 53.80
CA GLU A 637 13.91 0.15 54.60
C GLU A 637 14.07 -1.03 55.58
N LYS A 638 14.77 -2.11 55.19
CA LYS A 638 15.03 -3.24 56.08
C LYS A 638 15.97 -2.85 57.22
N TYR A 639 17.02 -2.07 56.94
CA TYR A 639 17.92 -1.56 57.98
C TYR A 639 17.22 -0.54 58.90
N ALA A 640 16.34 0.32 58.36
CA ALA A 640 15.53 1.25 59.16
C ALA A 640 14.54 0.51 60.09
N ARG A 641 13.78 -0.47 59.57
CA ARG A 641 12.87 -1.31 60.39
C ARG A 641 13.63 -2.15 61.42
N GLY A 642 14.87 -2.57 61.12
CA GLY A 642 15.76 -3.20 62.09
C GLY A 642 16.17 -2.27 63.23
N LEU A 643 16.41 -0.99 62.94
CA LEU A 643 16.73 0.04 63.93
C LEU A 643 15.52 0.35 64.85
N ASP A 644 14.33 0.51 64.26
CA ASP A 644 13.10 0.75 65.03
C ASP A 644 12.73 -0.46 65.92
N SER A 645 12.95 -1.68 65.43
CA SER A 645 12.76 -2.90 66.22
C SER A 645 13.75 -3.02 67.39
N ALA A 646 14.99 -2.55 67.21
CA ALA A 646 16.00 -2.48 68.28
C ALA A 646 15.68 -1.37 69.30
N LEU A 647 15.12 -0.24 68.85
CA LEU A 647 14.70 0.85 69.72
C LEU A 647 13.48 0.47 70.58
N ALA A 648 12.50 -0.22 69.98
CA ALA A 648 11.31 -0.71 70.68
C ALA A 648 11.60 -1.78 71.75
N THR A 649 12.73 -2.48 71.67
CA THR A 649 13.15 -3.50 72.65
C THR A 649 14.10 -2.95 73.73
N ALA A 650 14.55 -1.70 73.62
CA ALA A 650 15.42 -1.04 74.60
C ALA A 650 14.66 -0.29 75.72
N ALA A 651 13.32 -0.33 75.73
CA ALA A 651 12.47 0.42 76.67
C ALA A 651 12.14 -0.36 77.98
N VAL A 652 13.15 -0.93 78.64
CA VAL A 652 13.05 -1.45 80.02
C VAL A 652 14.31 -1.00 80.80
N PRO A 653 14.19 -0.36 81.98
CA PRO A 653 15.31 0.32 82.62
C PRO A 653 16.17 -0.62 83.49
N GLY A 654 17.50 -0.57 83.34
CA GLY A 654 18.41 -1.33 84.20
C GLY A 654 19.91 -1.14 83.93
N SER A 655 20.54 -0.21 84.67
CA SER A 655 21.96 -0.14 85.08
C SER A 655 23.09 -0.79 84.23
N GLY A 656 24.14 0.01 83.95
CA GLY A 656 25.50 -0.39 84.34
C GLY A 656 26.59 -0.57 83.27
N LEU A 657 27.55 0.37 83.27
CA LEU A 657 29.00 0.21 83.07
C LEU A 657 29.59 -0.51 81.82
N ALA A 658 30.28 0.30 81.01
CA ALA A 658 31.74 0.23 80.71
C ALA A 658 32.40 -0.95 79.95
N ALA A 659 33.08 -0.55 78.86
CA ALA A 659 34.44 -0.91 78.42
C ALA A 659 34.75 -2.25 77.70
N GLY A 660 35.60 -2.14 76.66
CA GLY A 660 36.21 -3.24 75.88
C GLY A 660 35.41 -3.67 74.64
N GLY A 661 35.98 -4.02 73.49
CA GLY A 661 37.38 -4.01 73.08
C GLY A 661 37.66 -4.98 71.91
N THR A 662 38.39 -4.51 70.89
CA THR A 662 39.12 -5.28 69.84
C THR A 662 38.39 -6.06 68.71
N LYS A 663 38.70 -5.61 67.47
CA LYS A 663 39.19 -6.36 66.28
C LYS A 663 38.36 -7.48 65.61
N SER A 664 37.96 -7.22 64.37
CA SER A 664 38.50 -7.87 63.14
C SER A 664 38.00 -7.09 61.91
N ASN A 665 38.56 -7.11 60.71
CA ASN A 665 39.89 -7.37 60.14
C ASN A 665 39.70 -7.07 58.64
N GLY A 666 39.93 -5.82 58.21
CA GLY A 666 39.73 -5.42 56.81
C GLY A 666 40.89 -5.88 55.93
N LYS A 667 40.59 -6.46 54.76
CA LYS A 667 41.61 -6.83 53.77
C LYS A 667 41.31 -6.16 52.43
N GLN A 668 41.98 -5.05 52.18
CA GLN A 668 42.21 -4.51 50.84
C GLN A 668 43.59 -5.00 50.39
N ASP A 669 43.67 -5.70 49.26
CA ASP A 669 44.93 -5.94 48.56
C ASP A 669 44.81 -5.26 47.19
N GLY A 670 45.76 -4.38 46.90
CA GLY A 670 45.77 -3.53 45.72
C GLY A 670 46.78 -3.95 44.64
N PHE A 671 46.42 -3.64 43.41
CA PHE A 671 47.25 -3.38 42.23
C PHE A 671 48.78 -3.60 42.32
N ALA A 672 49.23 -4.69 41.67
CA ALA A 672 50.49 -4.80 40.93
C ALA A 672 50.24 -5.82 39.79
N GLY A 673 50.83 -5.73 38.60
CA GLY A 673 52.00 -4.96 38.22
C GLY A 673 53.02 -5.84 37.50
N HIS A 674 52.60 -6.56 36.45
CA HIS A 674 53.48 -7.08 35.40
C HIS A 674 52.71 -7.50 34.14
#